data_AF-A0A819CD20-F1
#
_entry.id   AF-A0A819CD20-F1
#
_cell.length_a   1.000
_cell.length_b   1.000
_cell.length_c   1.000
_cell.angle_alpha   90.00
_cell.angle_beta   90.00
_cell.angle_gamma   90.00
#
_symmetry.space_group_name_H-M   'P 1'
#
loop_
_entity.id
_entity.type
_entity.pdbx_description
1 polymer ?
#
loop_
_entity_poly.entity_id
_entity_poly.type
_entity_poly.pdbx_seq_one_letter_code
_entity_poly.pdbx_strand_id
1 'polypeptide(L)'
;MILLFLFIKLFFLPISYSLNCIGGPNCHITLDFNQKLPSHKQLLETCSTIEVSSCSVFLKIDYDDQQVDISFKKISNYTQSSYPFIDLLATNRQASIILRYTIKIKVHHHNKIQLYVLLQCQTHDQCTERQLRHYWPRFISLDNRQNSFNRFYNFLFLNTSNFIYCFDDQLNQTVKCSMIDDSQCWASTDSRRRCIKYDKDYPNYFIYSYNKVDQPHQLTDEHVHYTLICHANNCNNNQSIKQLSELARQFAENSRLINNATDRTRLHDKSFAIKFLVSYFDIFCFGLCMIADEEGTNHDNQNAQHLYTIQSLLTYENSSIVSLYWNSNHLEYKIIRDNEIWFESGPFFIHFNQTYYSSAPEQEIIPMLPLYLIEQYEKIGTDIIFGLFNKLSLRWSYTNTTNNFIWETSFKIFHEQSIILFEQYFPIDLNEMSQGNIRETFKYVSTAFPRFKVSFNQTDQYIIDQLGHFTFLDAWDLNMRGIGLKNVFNGGLYSGNPLLLYNLTKLDSNIILSSLTNFMTNFQTRSPSLNYHLSCGLHGRIHQIQQSFSLTTILLSSQSKQGINQIINLWGKLMLQYYGKEHIKQQKNFHNDFYISKLGYYTDTGAYYWYNKESNLTYEQTFIKLKKYHVQKHIPIQYYELDSYWYYKQNNNTGEHGGIKLYEPRLDIFPNGIEILQRNILQTPLIVHHKYYSTDNLYQNKYQFLNGSDGQVSLPLEQIFFNKIFSQIKQWGVEILIQDWLSSVYEDMPNSSWDVHIAREYHLHLAEGAKQAGIKLIYCMPLNPDILETLENTQVHYMRISDDYSVNINQWNIGRASIITWAIGIIPFKDTFWTNSIQPQSPYGNFTEPNIQLNALIALMSLGGVAISDKIGNTNVTVVNRLCRLDGVLFRPERPATAMDSTFLGSGGPKGEMWHTYSSDAQQSFFVEYIMITNLTESYIFSWNELFNTQEDDNPNRIISDIYLVFELENSRDYYWFTSINSSTILMPSCAQDKLTYYSPFHLFVFVPYSKISNWILFGELSKQLPITRQRFSSIQYSLNGTDTFKINVTGVYGEQVWITIGHSEHVFGQIDFYTIQCSFLSIESISTMIITCNTETGCQCNNI
;
A
#
# COMPACT_ATOMS: atom_id res chain seq x y z
N MET A 1 49.20 33.30 28.15
CA MET A 1 48.78 34.67 27.81
C MET A 1 47.62 34.57 26.85
N ILE A 2 46.37 34.63 27.34
CA ILE A 2 45.59 35.88 27.52
C ILE A 2 45.26 36.45 26.14
N LEU A 3 44.02 36.62 25.68
CA LEU A 3 42.64 36.35 26.12
C LEU A 3 41.84 36.66 24.82
N LEU A 4 40.86 35.84 24.43
CA LEU A 4 39.43 36.19 24.42
C LEU A 4 38.97 37.41 23.57
N PHE A 5 37.93 37.12 22.76
CA PHE A 5 36.69 37.89 22.51
C PHE A 5 36.47 38.66 21.18
N LEU A 6 35.56 38.04 20.40
CA LEU A 6 34.37 38.58 19.72
C LEU A 6 34.47 39.44 18.43
N PHE A 7 33.90 38.85 17.37
CA PHE A 7 32.76 39.33 16.56
C PHE A 7 32.82 40.70 15.83
N ILE A 8 32.62 40.59 14.50
CA ILE A 8 31.85 41.47 13.58
C ILE A 8 32.62 42.44 12.67
N LYS A 9 32.22 42.35 11.38
CA LYS A 9 32.36 43.29 10.24
C LYS A 9 33.66 43.27 9.45
N LEU A 10 33.66 42.56 8.32
CA LEU A 10 33.74 43.13 6.95
C LEU A 10 33.92 42.01 5.90
N PHE A 11 32.81 41.35 5.54
CA PHE A 11 32.64 40.82 4.18
C PHE A 11 31.68 41.77 3.48
N PHE A 12 32.21 42.73 2.71
CA PHE A 12 31.44 43.45 1.70
C PHE A 12 32.39 43.96 0.61
N LEU A 13 32.45 43.24 -0.51
CA LEU A 13 32.48 43.85 -1.83
C LEU A 13 31.19 43.40 -2.53
N PRO A 14 30.30 44.31 -2.94
CA PRO A 14 29.04 43.96 -3.58
C PRO A 14 29.28 43.62 -5.06
N ILE A 15 28.63 42.54 -5.51
CA ILE A 15 28.39 42.28 -6.93
C ILE A 15 27.31 43.29 -7.36
N SER A 16 27.62 44.13 -8.35
CA SER A 16 26.72 45.15 -8.87
C SER A 16 25.73 44.57 -9.89
N TYR A 17 24.43 44.68 -9.62
CA TYR A 17 23.35 44.57 -10.61
C TYR A 17 22.41 45.78 -10.44
N SER A 18 21.86 46.29 -11.55
CA SER A 18 20.93 47.43 -11.51
C SER A 18 19.50 46.94 -11.30
N LEU A 19 18.96 47.10 -10.09
CA LEU A 19 17.54 46.90 -9.80
C LEU A 19 16.83 48.26 -9.95
N ASN A 20 16.16 48.50 -11.07
CA ASN A 20 15.32 49.69 -11.25
C ASN A 20 13.88 49.37 -10.86
N CYS A 21 13.54 49.56 -9.58
CA CYS A 21 12.14 49.70 -9.17
C CYS A 21 11.67 51.10 -9.54
N ILE A 22 11.12 51.27 -10.74
CA ILE A 22 10.42 52.51 -11.10
C ILE A 22 9.13 52.52 -10.27
N GLY A 23 9.03 53.45 -9.31
CA GLY A 23 7.88 53.56 -8.41
C GLY A 23 6.54 53.51 -9.14
N GLY A 24 5.82 52.40 -8.96
CA GLY A 24 4.59 52.05 -9.67
C GLY A 24 4.27 50.56 -9.45
N PRO A 25 3.08 50.07 -9.84
CA PRO A 25 2.56 48.73 -9.51
C PRO A 25 3.27 47.55 -10.20
N ASN A 26 4.48 47.77 -10.73
CA ASN A 26 5.22 46.83 -11.54
C ASN A 26 6.64 46.64 -10.98
N CYS A 27 7.03 45.39 -10.72
CA CYS A 27 8.39 45.03 -10.33
C CYS A 27 9.08 44.31 -11.50
N HIS A 28 10.32 44.69 -11.82
CA HIS A 28 11.10 44.15 -12.94
C HIS A 28 12.43 43.58 -12.42
N ILE A 29 12.75 42.34 -12.81
CA ILE A 29 14.00 41.66 -12.47
C ILE A 29 14.60 41.13 -13.78
N THR A 30 15.81 41.58 -14.11
CA THR A 30 16.57 41.12 -15.28
C THR A 30 17.72 40.24 -14.80
N LEU A 31 17.85 39.04 -15.36
CA LEU A 31 18.91 38.07 -15.02
C LEU A 31 19.78 37.80 -16.26
N ASP A 32 21.10 37.86 -16.08
CA ASP A 32 22.10 37.56 -17.11
C ASP A 32 22.62 36.12 -16.91
N PHE A 33 22.68 35.32 -17.99
CA PHE A 33 23.05 33.91 -17.92
C PHE A 33 24.51 33.66 -17.50
N ASN A 34 25.39 34.66 -17.54
CA ASN A 34 26.82 34.49 -17.26
C ASN A 34 27.23 34.74 -15.79
N GLN A 35 26.29 34.95 -14.86
CA GLN A 35 26.60 35.14 -13.43
C GLN A 35 25.99 34.07 -12.52
N LYS A 36 26.71 33.70 -11.45
CA LYS A 36 26.20 32.77 -10.41
C LYS A 36 25.01 33.40 -9.67
N LEU A 37 23.86 32.71 -9.72
CA LEU A 37 22.61 33.15 -9.09
C LEU A 37 22.72 33.29 -7.55
N PRO A 38 22.12 34.34 -6.93
CA PRO A 38 22.01 34.42 -5.48
C PRO A 38 21.09 33.33 -4.92
N SER A 39 21.21 33.05 -3.62
CA SER A 39 20.32 32.10 -2.94
C SER A 39 18.85 32.53 -3.04
N HIS A 40 17.96 31.55 -3.21
CA HIS A 40 16.52 31.70 -3.49
C HIS A 40 15.76 32.63 -2.50
N LYS A 41 16.34 32.88 -1.32
CA LYS A 41 15.78 33.74 -0.27
C LYS A 41 15.97 35.25 -0.55
N GLN A 42 17.07 35.63 -1.21
CA GLN A 42 17.45 37.04 -1.46
C GLN A 42 16.65 37.71 -2.59
N LEU A 43 16.18 36.94 -3.58
CA LEU A 43 15.35 37.41 -4.71
C LEU A 43 13.89 37.67 -4.32
N LEU A 44 13.39 37.03 -3.26
CA LEU A 44 11.97 37.07 -2.85
C LEU A 44 11.68 38.16 -1.81
N GLU A 45 12.66 38.51 -0.96
CA GLU A 45 12.49 39.54 0.08
C GLU A 45 12.31 40.97 -0.49
N THR A 46 12.62 41.22 -1.78
CA THR A 46 12.51 42.56 -2.38
C THR A 46 11.16 42.84 -3.06
N CYS A 47 10.34 41.82 -3.33
CA CYS A 47 9.01 41.96 -3.96
C CYS A 47 7.84 41.84 -2.94
N SER A 48 8.13 41.64 -1.66
CA SER A 48 7.18 41.13 -0.66
C SER A 48 6.21 42.16 -0.05
N THR A 49 5.97 43.31 -0.67
CA THR A 49 5.13 44.36 -0.08
C THR A 49 3.92 44.79 -0.91
N ILE A 50 3.56 44.08 -1.98
CA ILE A 50 2.45 44.50 -2.86
C ILE A 50 1.25 43.55 -2.75
N GLU A 51 0.19 44.02 -2.08
CA GLU A 51 -1.11 43.34 -1.94
C GLU A 51 -1.96 43.50 -3.22
N VAL A 52 -2.43 42.38 -3.81
CA VAL A 52 -3.18 42.41 -5.08
C VAL A 52 -4.24 41.31 -5.20
N SER A 53 -5.41 41.65 -5.74
CA SER A 53 -6.55 40.76 -6.01
C SER A 53 -6.43 39.90 -7.29
N SER A 54 -5.50 40.22 -8.18
CA SER A 54 -5.07 39.36 -9.29
C SER A 54 -3.65 39.74 -9.71
N CYS A 55 -2.79 38.76 -9.98
CA CYS A 55 -1.39 38.99 -10.35
C CYS A 55 -1.09 38.31 -11.68
N SER A 56 -0.39 39.01 -12.56
CA SER A 56 0.14 38.45 -13.81
C SER A 56 1.66 38.43 -13.74
N VAL A 57 2.25 37.25 -13.97
CA VAL A 57 3.69 37.06 -14.03
C VAL A 57 4.08 36.98 -15.51
N PHE A 58 5.01 37.84 -15.88
CA PHE A 58 5.56 37.94 -17.23
C PHE A 58 6.97 37.39 -17.19
N LEU A 59 7.24 36.41 -18.04
CA LEU A 59 8.57 35.89 -18.26
C LEU A 59 8.90 36.09 -19.74
N LYS A 60 9.84 36.99 -20.03
CA LYS A 60 10.37 37.22 -21.37
C LYS A 60 11.78 36.64 -21.41
N ILE A 61 12.02 35.70 -22.32
CA ILE A 61 13.34 35.11 -22.55
C ILE A 61 13.83 35.62 -23.91
N ASP A 62 14.93 36.36 -23.89
CA ASP A 62 15.58 36.94 -25.06
C ASP A 62 16.88 36.19 -25.32
N TYR A 63 16.86 35.28 -26.30
CA TYR A 63 17.98 34.35 -26.53
C TYR A 63 19.17 34.99 -27.22
N ASP A 64 18.97 36.05 -28.01
CA ASP A 64 20.05 36.74 -28.72
C ASP A 64 20.89 37.62 -27.76
N ASP A 65 20.28 38.11 -26.67
CA ASP A 65 20.93 38.98 -25.67
C ASP A 65 21.36 38.24 -24.38
N GLN A 66 21.13 36.92 -24.29
CA GLN A 66 21.39 36.10 -23.08
C GLN A 66 20.79 36.70 -21.79
N GLN A 67 19.57 37.22 -21.86
CA GLN A 67 18.87 37.80 -20.69
C GLN A 67 17.48 37.20 -20.49
N VAL A 68 17.10 37.03 -19.22
CA VAL A 68 15.73 36.68 -18.80
C VAL A 68 15.15 37.86 -18.03
N ASP A 69 14.09 38.44 -18.58
CA ASP A 69 13.32 39.50 -17.94
C ASP A 69 12.07 38.91 -17.28
N ILE A 70 11.97 39.06 -15.96
CA ILE A 70 10.81 38.70 -15.16
C ILE A 70 10.13 39.98 -14.71
N SER A 71 8.86 40.16 -15.07
CA SER A 71 8.08 41.30 -14.56
C SER A 71 6.76 40.86 -13.95
N PHE A 72 6.31 41.61 -12.95
CA PHE A 72 5.06 41.37 -12.24
C PHE A 72 4.14 42.56 -12.52
N LYS A 73 2.91 42.31 -13.00
CA LYS A 73 1.93 43.37 -13.27
C LYS A 73 0.60 43.08 -12.59
N LYS A 74 0.03 44.11 -11.97
CA LYS A 74 -1.35 44.13 -11.44
C LYS A 74 -2.34 44.36 -12.59
N ILE A 75 -3.43 43.57 -12.65
CA ILE A 75 -4.53 43.78 -13.60
C ILE A 75 -5.78 44.19 -12.80
N SER A 76 -6.34 45.35 -13.13
CA SER A 76 -7.63 45.82 -12.61
C SER A 76 -8.66 45.78 -13.74
N ASN A 77 -9.71 44.97 -13.56
CA ASN A 77 -10.97 44.88 -14.33
C ASN A 77 -11.12 43.63 -15.23
N TYR A 78 -11.94 42.68 -14.75
CA TYR A 78 -12.71 41.75 -15.58
C TYR A 78 -14.13 41.71 -15.02
N THR A 79 -15.11 42.13 -15.82
CA THR A 79 -16.53 42.20 -15.44
C THR A 79 -17.23 40.85 -15.64
N GLN A 80 -18.08 40.49 -14.68
CA GLN A 80 -18.89 39.27 -14.59
C GLN A 80 -20.01 39.20 -15.64
N SER A 81 -20.36 37.98 -16.06
CA SER A 81 -21.70 37.65 -16.57
C SER A 81 -22.34 36.57 -15.69
N SER A 82 -23.58 36.85 -15.32
CA SER A 82 -24.42 36.33 -14.23
C SER A 82 -25.05 34.94 -14.41
N TYR A 83 -25.17 34.18 -13.30
CA TYR A 83 -26.35 33.38 -12.94
C TYR A 83 -26.49 33.33 -11.40
N PRO A 84 -27.71 33.41 -10.81
CA PRO A 84 -27.90 33.63 -9.38
C PRO A 84 -28.20 32.32 -8.60
N PHE A 85 -27.62 32.18 -7.41
CA PHE A 85 -28.19 31.39 -6.32
C PHE A 85 -27.99 32.19 -5.02
N ILE A 86 -29.08 32.43 -4.31
CA ILE A 86 -29.20 33.32 -3.14
C ILE A 86 -29.08 32.50 -1.83
N ASP A 87 -28.27 33.06 -0.93
CA ASP A 87 -28.22 33.07 0.55
C ASP A 87 -28.30 31.79 1.40
N LEU A 88 -27.18 31.53 2.11
CA LEU A 88 -27.19 31.32 3.56
C LEU A 88 -25.91 31.91 4.21
N LEU A 89 -26.07 32.40 5.44
CA LEU A 89 -25.28 33.41 6.16
C LEU A 89 -23.91 32.97 6.73
N ALA A 90 -22.96 33.92 6.66
CA ALA A 90 -21.97 34.38 7.65
C ALA A 90 -21.25 33.39 8.61
N THR A 91 -19.94 33.20 8.39
CA THR A 91 -18.79 33.59 9.26
C THR A 91 -17.61 32.60 9.16
N ASN A 92 -16.41 33.18 9.32
CA ASN A 92 -15.10 32.56 9.56
C ASN A 92 -14.26 32.06 8.37
N ARG A 93 -13.14 32.79 8.22
CA ARG A 93 -11.90 32.52 7.48
C ARG A 93 -11.70 31.05 7.12
N GLN A 94 -12.08 30.70 5.90
CA GLN A 94 -11.74 29.44 5.25
C GLN A 94 -11.05 29.70 3.92
N ALA A 95 -10.24 28.71 3.53
CA ALA A 95 -9.35 28.68 2.38
C ALA A 95 -10.00 29.14 1.07
N SER A 96 -9.29 29.96 0.30
CA SER A 96 -9.67 30.35 -1.05
C SER A 96 -9.02 29.42 -2.09
N ILE A 97 -9.87 28.84 -2.95
CA ILE A 97 -9.54 27.92 -4.05
C ILE A 97 -9.07 28.74 -5.27
N ILE A 98 -8.04 28.28 -5.98
CA ILE A 98 -7.62 28.87 -7.27
C ILE A 98 -8.65 28.50 -8.33
N LEU A 99 -9.33 29.49 -8.90
CA LEU A 99 -10.35 29.26 -9.93
C LEU A 99 -9.77 28.92 -11.30
N ARG A 100 -8.67 29.60 -11.69
CA ARG A 100 -8.11 29.48 -13.04
C ARG A 100 -6.63 29.79 -13.11
N TYR A 101 -5.91 28.95 -13.85
CA TYR A 101 -4.50 29.12 -14.23
C TYR A 101 -4.38 29.07 -15.76
N THR A 102 -3.74 30.07 -16.37
CA THR A 102 -3.57 30.16 -17.83
C THR A 102 -2.12 30.44 -18.18
N ILE A 103 -1.52 29.58 -19.01
CA ILE A 103 -0.21 29.83 -19.63
C ILE A 103 -0.43 30.19 -21.09
N LYS A 104 0.08 31.34 -21.50
CA LYS A 104 0.14 31.74 -22.91
C LYS A 104 1.59 31.79 -23.34
N ILE A 105 1.90 31.14 -24.45
CA ILE A 105 3.24 31.17 -25.04
C ILE A 105 3.14 31.92 -26.35
N LYS A 106 3.88 33.01 -26.47
CA LYS A 106 3.98 33.81 -27.69
C LYS A 106 5.42 33.73 -28.19
N VAL A 107 5.59 33.15 -29.36
CA VAL A 107 6.87 33.10 -30.06
C VAL A 107 6.87 34.21 -31.08
N HIS A 108 7.80 35.16 -30.96
CA HIS A 108 8.00 36.23 -31.94
C HIS A 108 9.11 35.85 -32.92
N HIS A 109 9.19 36.53 -34.06
CA HIS A 109 10.35 36.43 -34.94
C HIS A 109 11.63 36.89 -34.22
N HIS A 110 12.77 36.26 -34.55
CA HIS A 110 14.10 36.42 -33.92
C HIS A 110 14.25 35.78 -32.52
N ASN A 111 13.95 34.48 -32.38
CA ASN A 111 14.27 33.68 -31.17
C ASN A 111 13.75 34.23 -29.83
N LYS A 112 12.74 35.11 -29.81
CA LYS A 112 12.15 35.64 -28.57
C LYS A 112 10.93 34.83 -28.16
N ILE A 113 10.99 34.23 -26.97
CA ILE A 113 9.87 33.50 -26.38
C ILE A 113 9.31 34.30 -25.20
N GLN A 114 8.04 34.65 -25.28
CA GLN A 114 7.31 35.31 -24.21
C GLN A 114 6.30 34.34 -23.58
N LEU A 115 6.46 34.09 -22.29
CA LEU A 115 5.58 33.26 -21.49
C LEU A 115 4.76 34.16 -20.56
N TYR A 116 3.45 34.04 -20.64
CA TYR A 116 2.51 34.76 -19.78
C TYR A 116 1.83 33.77 -18.86
N VAL A 117 1.87 34.03 -17.56
CA VAL A 117 1.19 33.22 -16.55
C VAL A 117 0.16 34.09 -15.86
N LEU A 118 -1.11 33.73 -15.99
CA LEU A 118 -2.24 34.44 -15.39
C LEU A 118 -2.87 33.60 -14.27
N LEU A 119 -2.99 34.20 -13.09
CA LEU A 119 -3.58 33.59 -11.90
C LEU A 119 -4.83 34.40 -11.48
N GLN A 120 -5.98 33.73 -11.38
CA GLN A 120 -7.24 34.36 -10.96
C GLN A 120 -7.80 33.71 -9.70
N CYS A 121 -7.91 34.49 -8.62
CA CYS A 121 -8.49 34.10 -7.32
C CYS A 121 -9.98 34.51 -7.25
N GLN A 122 -10.81 33.82 -6.45
CA GLN A 122 -12.25 34.14 -6.31
C GLN A 122 -12.47 35.48 -5.58
N THR A 123 -13.48 36.23 -5.98
CA THR A 123 -13.73 37.61 -5.55
C THR A 123 -13.81 37.76 -4.04
N HIS A 124 -12.98 38.67 -3.52
CA HIS A 124 -12.86 39.21 -2.14
C HIS A 124 -11.89 38.55 -1.15
N ASP A 125 -11.09 37.55 -1.54
CA ASP A 125 -9.98 37.07 -0.69
C ASP A 125 -8.60 37.11 -1.38
N GLN A 126 -7.58 37.48 -0.60
CA GLN A 126 -6.21 37.83 -1.02
C GLN A 126 -5.36 36.59 -1.35
N CYS A 127 -4.61 36.59 -2.47
CA CYS A 127 -3.66 35.51 -2.79
C CYS A 127 -2.36 35.72 -1.96
N THR A 128 -1.94 34.76 -1.11
CA THR A 128 -0.77 34.93 -0.20
C THR A 128 0.52 34.26 -0.71
N GLU A 129 1.68 34.75 -0.26
CA GLU A 129 3.04 34.26 -0.62
C GLU A 129 3.21 32.74 -0.47
N ARG A 130 2.57 32.14 0.54
CA ARG A 130 2.65 30.71 0.85
C ARG A 130 2.03 29.83 -0.24
N GLN A 131 1.02 30.33 -0.95
CA GLN A 131 0.32 29.59 -2.01
C GLN A 131 1.10 29.60 -3.32
N LEU A 132 1.78 30.72 -3.65
CA LEU A 132 2.66 30.78 -4.83
C LEU A 132 3.82 29.77 -4.74
N ARG A 133 4.34 29.50 -3.53
CA ARG A 133 5.36 28.46 -3.31
C ARG A 133 4.87 27.04 -3.61
N HIS A 134 3.56 26.79 -3.51
CA HIS A 134 2.99 25.44 -3.67
C HIS A 134 2.72 25.10 -5.15
N TYR A 135 2.43 26.11 -5.97
CA TYR A 135 2.11 25.95 -7.39
C TYR A 135 3.22 26.42 -8.35
N TRP A 136 4.36 26.88 -7.81
CA TRP A 136 5.56 27.09 -8.61
C TRP A 136 6.15 25.73 -9.00
N PRO A 137 6.40 25.45 -10.29
CA PRO A 137 6.98 24.18 -10.70
C PRO A 137 8.33 23.98 -9.99
N ARG A 138 8.49 22.86 -9.26
CA ARG A 138 9.80 22.47 -8.71
C ARG A 138 10.68 22.04 -9.87
N PHE A 139 11.44 22.99 -10.38
CA PHE A 139 12.35 22.83 -11.49
C PHE A 139 13.63 22.05 -11.06
N ILE A 140 13.77 20.79 -11.49
CA ILE A 140 14.94 19.89 -11.30
C ILE A 140 16.19 20.45 -12.01
N SER A 141 17.41 20.07 -11.60
CA SER A 141 18.72 20.63 -11.99
C SER A 141 18.91 21.05 -13.47
N LEU A 142 19.70 22.11 -13.69
CA LEU A 142 19.94 22.76 -14.99
C LEU A 142 20.53 21.81 -16.06
N ASP A 143 21.36 20.84 -15.68
CA ASP A 143 22.10 19.99 -16.62
C ASP A 143 21.18 19.05 -17.44
N ASN A 144 20.11 18.53 -16.83
CA ASN A 144 19.15 17.68 -17.53
C ASN A 144 18.26 18.48 -18.50
N ARG A 145 18.12 19.80 -18.29
CA ARG A 145 17.26 20.66 -19.11
C ARG A 145 17.93 21.17 -20.37
N GLN A 146 19.23 21.40 -20.35
CA GLN A 146 19.96 21.76 -21.56
C GLN A 146 19.81 20.67 -22.63
N ASN A 147 19.77 19.39 -22.23
CA ASN A 147 19.61 18.27 -23.14
C ASN A 147 18.18 18.09 -23.69
N SER A 148 17.14 18.25 -22.86
CA SER A 148 15.74 18.14 -23.32
C SER A 148 15.30 19.35 -24.14
N PHE A 149 15.78 20.55 -23.77
CA PHE A 149 15.46 21.77 -24.52
C PHE A 149 16.29 21.87 -25.80
N ASN A 150 17.57 21.44 -25.82
CA ASN A 150 18.32 21.32 -27.08
C ASN A 150 17.68 20.29 -28.02
N ARG A 151 17.08 19.21 -27.51
CA ARG A 151 16.29 18.27 -28.35
C ARG A 151 15.04 18.93 -28.93
N PHE A 152 14.32 19.74 -28.14
CA PHE A 152 13.14 20.48 -28.61
C PHE A 152 13.49 21.63 -29.57
N TYR A 153 14.59 22.33 -29.33
CA TYR A 153 15.14 23.37 -30.21
C TYR A 153 15.64 22.78 -31.54
N ASN A 154 16.36 21.66 -31.48
CA ASN A 154 16.77 20.89 -32.67
C ASN A 154 15.55 20.37 -33.45
N PHE A 155 14.47 19.97 -32.76
CA PHE A 155 13.21 19.57 -33.39
C PHE A 155 12.51 20.72 -34.12
N LEU A 156 12.56 21.95 -33.60
CA LEU A 156 11.92 23.11 -34.21
C LEU A 156 12.74 23.77 -35.34
N PHE A 157 14.07 23.64 -35.34
CA PHE A 157 14.94 24.44 -36.22
C PHE A 157 15.90 23.65 -37.14
N LEU A 158 15.98 22.31 -37.10
CA LEU A 158 16.86 21.53 -38.00
C LEU A 158 16.20 20.92 -39.26
N ASN A 159 15.02 21.38 -39.67
CA ASN A 159 14.43 20.98 -40.97
C ASN A 159 14.23 22.14 -41.96
N THR A 160 15.10 23.14 -41.92
CA THR A 160 15.26 24.11 -43.00
C THR A 160 16.66 23.99 -43.60
N SER A 161 16.83 22.98 -44.45
CA SER A 161 17.91 22.96 -45.44
C SER A 161 17.40 22.33 -46.75
N ASN A 162 16.86 23.21 -47.60
CA ASN A 162 16.86 23.19 -49.07
C ASN A 162 16.60 21.87 -49.83
N PHE A 163 15.38 21.31 -49.76
CA PHE A 163 14.85 20.53 -50.89
C PHE A 163 13.32 20.70 -51.03
N ILE A 164 12.86 21.18 -52.18
CA ILE A 164 11.43 21.24 -52.54
C ILE A 164 11.07 19.93 -53.25
N TYR A 165 10.20 19.13 -52.63
CA TYR A 165 9.62 17.95 -53.24
C TYR A 165 8.14 18.19 -53.54
N CYS A 166 7.64 17.63 -54.65
CA CYS A 166 6.22 17.57 -54.95
C CYS A 166 5.75 16.11 -54.92
N PHE A 167 4.54 15.89 -54.42
CA PHE A 167 3.94 14.56 -54.34
C PHE A 167 3.18 14.26 -55.64
N ASP A 168 3.45 13.11 -56.26
CA ASP A 168 2.74 12.65 -57.47
C ASP A 168 1.78 11.52 -57.10
N ASP A 169 0.47 11.82 -57.15
CA ASP A 169 -0.59 10.91 -56.70
C ASP A 169 -0.73 9.65 -57.57
N GLN A 170 -0.22 9.61 -58.80
CA GLN A 170 -0.29 8.38 -59.63
C GLN A 170 0.84 7.39 -59.33
N LEU A 171 2.00 7.88 -58.91
CA LEU A 171 3.15 7.02 -58.60
C LEU A 171 3.28 6.75 -57.10
N ASN A 172 2.45 7.40 -56.28
CA ASN A 172 2.46 7.33 -54.82
C ASN A 172 3.87 7.53 -54.23
N GLN A 173 4.65 8.42 -54.84
CA GLN A 173 6.01 8.73 -54.44
C GLN A 173 6.31 10.22 -54.54
N THR A 174 7.27 10.64 -53.72
CA THR A 174 7.72 12.03 -53.61
C THR A 174 8.79 12.30 -54.68
N VAL A 175 8.54 13.24 -55.60
CA VAL A 175 9.45 13.54 -56.72
C VAL A 175 10.19 14.84 -56.43
N LYS A 176 11.50 14.86 -56.71
CA LYS A 176 12.37 16.01 -56.45
C LYS A 176 12.21 17.06 -57.56
N CYS A 177 11.83 18.29 -57.21
CA CYS A 177 11.79 19.39 -58.18
C CYS A 177 13.21 19.89 -58.44
N SER A 178 13.66 19.88 -59.70
CA SER A 178 14.95 20.45 -60.09
C SER A 178 14.88 21.98 -60.02
N MET A 179 15.61 22.58 -59.09
CA MET A 179 15.81 24.03 -59.02
C MET A 179 16.75 24.47 -60.14
N ILE A 180 16.28 25.36 -61.02
CA ILE A 180 17.16 26.26 -61.79
C ILE A 180 16.58 27.67 -61.61
N ASP A 181 17.29 28.47 -60.81
CA ASP A 181 17.12 29.88 -60.46
C ASP A 181 15.95 30.37 -59.56
N ASP A 182 16.37 31.27 -58.66
CA ASP A 182 15.79 31.64 -57.36
C ASP A 182 14.53 32.50 -57.38
N SER A 183 13.66 32.41 -58.39
CA SER A 183 12.41 33.20 -58.30
C SER A 183 11.14 32.70 -58.98
N GLN A 184 11.13 31.65 -59.80
CA GLN A 184 9.85 31.12 -60.32
C GLN A 184 9.88 29.61 -60.58
N CYS A 185 9.07 28.85 -59.84
CA CYS A 185 8.79 27.44 -60.15
C CYS A 185 7.64 27.40 -61.18
N TRP A 186 7.90 27.00 -62.42
CA TRP A 186 6.86 26.73 -63.42
C TRP A 186 6.57 25.23 -63.47
N ALA A 187 5.28 24.87 -63.36
CA ALA A 187 4.77 23.61 -63.86
C ALA A 187 3.52 23.90 -64.70
N SER A 188 3.68 23.86 -66.01
CA SER A 188 2.61 23.76 -67.00
C SER A 188 3.19 22.84 -68.07
N THR A 189 2.51 21.81 -68.57
CA THR A 189 1.15 21.81 -69.12
C THR A 189 0.49 20.45 -68.86
N ASP A 190 -0.09 20.23 -67.67
CA ASP A 190 -1.39 19.58 -67.58
C ASP A 190 -2.01 19.76 -66.19
N SER A 191 -3.32 19.91 -66.17
CA SER A 191 -4.08 20.72 -65.21
C SER A 191 -4.36 20.10 -63.83
N ARG A 192 -3.44 19.37 -63.17
CA ARG A 192 -3.73 18.72 -61.86
C ARG A 192 -2.56 18.56 -60.86
N ARG A 193 -1.89 19.63 -60.41
CA ARG A 193 -1.00 19.63 -59.23
C ARG A 193 -1.19 20.92 -58.39
N ARG A 194 -1.24 20.83 -57.04
CA ARG A 194 -1.39 21.98 -56.12
C ARG A 194 -0.10 22.26 -55.35
N CYS A 195 0.34 23.52 -55.32
CA CYS A 195 1.43 24.01 -54.45
C CYS A 195 0.84 24.78 -53.25
N ILE A 196 1.41 24.62 -52.05
CA ILE A 196 1.07 25.42 -50.86
C ILE A 196 2.10 26.55 -50.75
N LYS A 197 1.63 27.80 -50.70
CA LYS A 197 2.46 28.99 -50.45
C LYS A 197 2.64 29.17 -48.94
N TYR A 198 3.88 29.26 -48.47
CA TYR A 198 4.18 29.65 -47.08
C TYR A 198 4.03 31.17 -46.95
N ASP A 199 3.11 31.62 -46.11
CA ASP A 199 2.85 33.06 -45.90
C ASP A 199 3.61 33.56 -44.66
N LYS A 200 4.39 34.63 -44.82
CA LYS A 200 5.37 35.13 -43.82
C LYS A 200 4.75 36.08 -42.78
N ASP A 201 3.47 36.41 -42.88
CA ASP A 201 2.89 37.57 -42.17
C ASP A 201 2.00 37.26 -40.94
N TYR A 202 1.97 36.01 -40.42
CA TYR A 202 1.14 35.68 -39.25
C TYR A 202 1.91 35.00 -38.09
N PRO A 203 1.97 35.58 -36.88
CA PRO A 203 2.55 34.93 -35.70
C PRO A 203 1.61 33.84 -35.15
N ASN A 204 2.16 32.65 -34.88
CA ASN A 204 1.43 31.54 -34.27
C ASN A 204 1.16 31.79 -32.78
N TYR A 205 -0.10 31.70 -32.36
CA TYR A 205 -0.51 31.78 -30.95
C TYR A 205 -0.84 30.39 -30.42
N PHE A 206 -0.22 30.00 -29.31
CA PHE A 206 -0.60 28.81 -28.55
C PHE A 206 -1.17 29.24 -27.19
N ILE A 207 -2.39 28.83 -26.89
CA ILE A 207 -3.09 29.16 -25.64
C ILE A 207 -3.40 27.86 -24.91
N TYR A 208 -2.90 27.71 -23.69
CA TYR A 208 -3.20 26.59 -22.80
C TYR A 208 -4.07 27.10 -21.63
N SER A 209 -5.26 26.54 -21.43
CA SER A 209 -6.17 26.94 -20.34
C SER A 209 -6.70 25.71 -19.61
N TYR A 210 -6.62 25.72 -18.29
CA TYR A 210 -7.20 24.71 -17.40
C TYR A 210 -8.45 25.25 -16.72
N ASN A 211 -9.48 24.40 -16.53
CA ASN A 211 -10.66 24.71 -15.72
C ASN A 211 -10.85 23.63 -14.64
N LYS A 212 -10.94 24.07 -13.38
CA LYS A 212 -11.30 23.36 -12.15
C LYS A 212 -10.36 22.23 -11.69
N VAL A 213 -9.76 22.42 -10.51
CA VAL A 213 -8.94 21.42 -9.80
C VAL A 213 -9.53 21.30 -8.40
N ASP A 214 -10.25 20.22 -8.12
CA ASP A 214 -10.86 19.97 -6.80
C ASP A 214 -9.99 19.08 -5.89
N GLN A 215 -8.74 18.74 -6.26
CA GLN A 215 -7.83 17.92 -5.43
C GLN A 215 -6.34 18.30 -5.63
N PRO A 216 -5.49 18.20 -4.58
CA PRO A 216 -4.09 18.58 -4.65
C PRO A 216 -3.22 17.41 -5.11
N HIS A 217 -3.05 17.23 -6.42
CA HIS A 217 -2.05 16.30 -6.97
C HIS A 217 -0.99 17.03 -7.81
N GLN A 218 0.23 16.49 -7.81
CA GLN A 218 1.30 16.90 -8.72
C GLN A 218 0.86 16.71 -10.17
N LEU A 219 1.03 17.75 -10.98
CA LEU A 219 0.83 17.67 -12.42
C LEU A 219 1.96 16.83 -13.04
N THR A 220 1.63 15.63 -13.52
CA THR A 220 2.47 14.86 -14.45
C THR A 220 1.95 15.04 -15.88
N ASP A 221 2.81 14.86 -16.89
CA ASP A 221 2.54 15.08 -18.32
C ASP A 221 1.31 14.32 -18.87
N GLU A 222 0.83 13.31 -18.14
CA GLU A 222 -0.31 12.46 -18.51
C GLU A 222 -1.68 13.14 -18.36
N HIS A 223 -1.76 14.29 -17.70
CA HIS A 223 -3.01 15.00 -17.40
C HIS A 223 -3.32 16.17 -18.36
N VAL A 224 -2.61 16.27 -19.49
CA VAL A 224 -2.72 17.39 -20.43
C VAL A 224 -3.80 17.11 -21.49
N HIS A 225 -4.94 17.80 -21.40
CA HIS A 225 -5.90 17.88 -22.50
C HIS A 225 -5.55 19.03 -23.46
N TYR A 226 -5.27 18.70 -24.72
CA TYR A 226 -4.98 19.67 -25.78
C TYR A 226 -6.29 20.19 -26.39
N THR A 227 -6.59 21.48 -26.17
CA THR A 227 -7.71 22.14 -26.86
C THR A 227 -7.16 23.22 -27.78
N LEU A 228 -7.24 23.00 -29.09
CA LEU A 228 -6.92 24.01 -30.09
C LEU A 228 -8.16 24.91 -30.27
N ILE A 229 -8.13 26.11 -29.69
CA ILE A 229 -9.22 27.09 -29.86
C ILE A 229 -8.80 28.07 -30.95
N CYS A 230 -9.52 28.06 -32.07
CA CYS A 230 -9.36 29.07 -33.11
C CYS A 230 -10.14 30.33 -32.73
N HIS A 231 -9.48 31.49 -32.73
CA HIS A 231 -10.14 32.76 -32.45
C HIS A 231 -11.05 33.18 -33.60
N ALA A 232 -12.23 33.69 -33.26
CA ALA A 232 -13.45 33.78 -34.06
C ALA A 232 -13.44 34.62 -35.36
N ASN A 233 -12.30 35.08 -35.87
CA ASN A 233 -12.30 35.93 -37.07
C ASN A 233 -11.89 35.24 -38.39
N ASN A 234 -11.56 33.94 -38.41
CA ASN A 234 -11.17 33.24 -39.65
C ASN A 234 -11.77 31.83 -39.87
N CYS A 235 -12.81 31.42 -39.13
CA CYS A 235 -13.40 30.08 -39.24
C CYS A 235 -14.75 30.03 -40.00
N ASN A 236 -14.96 30.89 -40.99
CA ASN A 236 -16.25 30.94 -41.71
C ASN A 236 -16.25 30.27 -43.10
N ASN A 237 -15.26 29.42 -43.42
CA ASN A 237 -15.30 28.65 -44.66
C ASN A 237 -14.87 27.19 -44.44
N ASN A 238 -15.67 26.26 -44.99
CA ASN A 238 -15.45 24.81 -45.00
C ASN A 238 -14.06 24.39 -45.48
N GLN A 239 -13.38 25.24 -46.26
CA GLN A 239 -12.01 24.99 -46.73
C GLN A 239 -10.96 25.10 -45.61
N SER A 240 -11.14 25.99 -44.63
CA SER A 240 -10.26 26.15 -43.47
C SER A 240 -10.41 25.00 -42.47
N ILE A 241 -11.64 24.46 -42.34
CA ILE A 241 -11.93 23.28 -41.49
C ILE A 241 -11.31 22.01 -42.10
N LYS A 242 -11.34 21.89 -43.43
CA LYS A 242 -10.65 20.79 -44.15
C LYS A 242 -9.13 20.86 -43.98
N GLN A 243 -8.55 22.06 -44.09
CA GLN A 243 -7.10 22.26 -43.88
C GLN A 243 -6.66 22.02 -42.43
N LEU A 244 -7.49 22.38 -41.44
CA LEU A 244 -7.22 22.09 -40.02
C LEU A 244 -7.32 20.59 -39.71
N SER A 245 -8.27 19.89 -40.31
CA SER A 245 -8.39 18.42 -40.26
C SER A 245 -7.18 17.73 -40.89
N GLU A 246 -6.71 18.21 -42.05
CA GLU A 246 -5.52 17.70 -42.73
C GLU A 246 -4.21 18.02 -41.99
N LEU A 247 -4.08 19.20 -41.37
CA LEU A 247 -2.92 19.52 -40.51
C LEU A 247 -2.91 18.69 -39.24
N ALA A 248 -4.06 18.47 -38.59
CA ALA A 248 -4.16 17.60 -37.42
C ALA A 248 -3.84 16.14 -37.77
N ARG A 249 -4.25 15.69 -38.97
CA ARG A 249 -3.89 14.38 -39.52
C ARG A 249 -2.39 14.27 -39.84
N GLN A 250 -1.78 15.29 -40.45
CA GLN A 250 -0.34 15.32 -40.75
C GLN A 250 0.52 15.44 -39.49
N PHE A 251 0.05 16.14 -38.45
CA PHE A 251 0.72 16.20 -37.15
C PHE A 251 0.70 14.84 -36.43
N ALA A 252 -0.41 14.10 -36.54
CA ALA A 252 -0.54 12.72 -36.07
C ALA A 252 0.25 11.70 -36.91
N GLU A 253 0.50 11.99 -38.20
CA GLU A 253 1.31 11.14 -39.10
C GLU A 253 2.82 11.40 -38.96
N ASN A 254 3.26 12.65 -38.75
CA ASN A 254 4.69 12.96 -38.54
C ASN A 254 5.20 12.56 -37.15
N SER A 255 4.34 12.55 -36.13
CA SER A 255 4.66 11.95 -34.83
C SER A 255 4.81 10.41 -34.90
N ARG A 256 4.27 9.76 -35.94
CA ARG A 256 4.50 8.33 -36.24
C ARG A 256 5.81 8.05 -36.99
N LEU A 257 6.44 9.03 -37.65
CA LEU A 257 7.71 8.85 -38.39
C LEU A 257 8.97 9.04 -37.53
N ILE A 258 8.84 9.59 -36.32
CA ILE A 258 9.96 9.76 -35.37
C ILE A 258 10.27 8.46 -34.61
N ASN A 259 9.41 7.44 -34.69
CA ASN A 259 9.59 6.12 -34.07
C ASN A 259 10.05 5.05 -35.07
N ASN A 260 11.08 5.35 -35.86
CA ASN A 260 11.89 4.34 -36.54
C ASN A 260 13.31 4.33 -35.95
N ALA A 261 13.40 3.97 -34.67
CA ALA A 261 14.47 3.13 -34.14
C ALA A 261 13.75 1.96 -33.43
N THR A 262 13.57 0.87 -34.18
CA THR A 262 13.22 -0.49 -33.72
C THR A 262 12.15 -0.60 -32.62
N ASP A 263 10.88 -0.55 -33.00
CA ASP A 263 9.97 -1.71 -32.98
C ASP A 263 8.52 -1.26 -33.26
N ARG A 264 7.85 -1.91 -34.21
CA ARG A 264 6.42 -1.76 -34.53
C ARG A 264 5.78 -3.07 -34.07
N THR A 265 4.76 -3.15 -33.21
CA THR A 265 3.41 -2.61 -33.38
C THR A 265 2.57 -2.73 -32.10
N ARG A 266 1.97 -1.63 -31.63
CA ARG A 266 0.60 -1.59 -31.05
C ARG A 266 -0.02 -0.25 -31.41
N LEU A 267 -1.15 -0.28 -32.11
CA LEU A 267 -2.04 0.86 -32.29
C LEU A 267 -3.43 0.32 -32.61
N HIS A 268 -4.29 0.23 -31.59
CA HIS A 268 -5.72 0.43 -31.71
C HIS A 268 -6.27 0.76 -30.32
N ASP A 269 -6.39 2.05 -30.02
CA ASP A 269 -7.52 2.61 -29.28
C ASP A 269 -7.36 4.13 -29.18
N LYS A 270 -8.31 4.88 -29.75
CA LYS A 270 -8.74 6.21 -29.31
C LYS A 270 -9.88 6.71 -30.20
N SER A 271 -11.07 6.71 -29.61
CA SER A 271 -12.28 7.34 -30.12
C SER A 271 -12.15 8.86 -30.07
N PHE A 272 -12.36 9.51 -31.21
CA PHE A 272 -12.46 10.97 -31.35
C PHE A 272 -13.95 11.32 -31.46
N ALA A 273 -14.53 11.93 -30.43
CA ALA A 273 -15.91 12.41 -30.48
C ALA A 273 -15.95 13.86 -30.97
N ILE A 274 -16.52 14.09 -32.17
CA ILE A 274 -16.91 15.42 -32.66
C ILE A 274 -18.43 15.54 -32.46
N LYS A 275 -18.89 16.39 -31.53
CA LYS A 275 -20.31 16.74 -31.37
C LYS A 275 -20.66 17.92 -32.29
N PHE A 276 -21.56 17.70 -33.26
CA PHE A 276 -22.31 18.75 -33.93
C PHE A 276 -23.74 18.76 -33.37
N LEU A 277 -24.22 19.93 -32.95
CA LEU A 277 -25.59 20.18 -32.50
C LEU A 277 -26.33 20.90 -33.63
N VAL A 278 -27.29 20.22 -34.25
CA VAL A 278 -28.35 20.85 -35.07
C VAL A 278 -29.66 20.22 -34.65
N SER A 279 -30.53 21.04 -34.06
CA SER A 279 -31.86 20.69 -33.57
C SER A 279 -32.92 20.85 -34.66
N TYR A 280 -33.80 19.86 -34.86
CA TYR A 280 -35.17 20.05 -35.36
C TYR A 280 -36.11 18.91 -34.88
N PHE A 281 -37.39 19.27 -34.73
CA PHE A 281 -38.51 18.67 -33.98
C PHE A 281 -39.18 17.39 -34.58
N ASP A 282 -39.83 16.63 -33.68
CA ASP A 282 -41.19 16.03 -33.72
C ASP A 282 -41.54 14.53 -34.00
N ILE A 283 -42.18 13.94 -32.96
CA ILE A 283 -43.51 13.23 -32.89
C ILE A 283 -43.65 11.70 -33.10
N PHE A 284 -44.15 11.04 -32.02
CA PHE A 284 -45.07 9.87 -31.81
C PHE A 284 -44.87 8.54 -32.60
N CYS A 285 -45.15 7.32 -32.10
CA CYS A 285 -46.27 6.83 -31.30
C CYS A 285 -46.04 5.36 -30.79
N PHE A 286 -46.69 5.06 -29.66
CA PHE A 286 -47.13 3.82 -28.98
C PHE A 286 -47.00 2.40 -29.59
N GLY A 287 -46.87 1.40 -28.69
CA GLY A 287 -47.41 0.04 -28.88
C GLY A 287 -47.04 -1.00 -27.79
N LEU A 288 -47.92 -1.19 -26.80
CA LEU A 288 -47.95 -2.27 -25.78
C LEU A 288 -48.74 -3.49 -26.28
N CYS A 289 -48.40 -4.70 -25.79
CA CYS A 289 -49.26 -5.87 -25.39
C CYS A 289 -48.49 -7.20 -25.55
N MET A 290 -48.19 -7.95 -24.48
CA MET A 290 -49.00 -8.93 -23.70
C MET A 290 -48.95 -10.39 -24.21
N ILE A 291 -48.34 -11.26 -23.37
CA ILE A 291 -48.79 -12.56 -22.81
C ILE A 291 -49.43 -13.62 -23.74
N ALA A 292 -48.88 -14.85 -23.72
CA ALA A 292 -49.64 -16.10 -23.47
C ALA A 292 -48.71 -17.33 -23.32
N ASP A 293 -49.04 -18.14 -22.32
CA ASP A 293 -48.49 -19.44 -21.94
C ASP A 293 -49.13 -20.63 -22.71
N GLU A 294 -48.43 -21.77 -22.60
CA GLU A 294 -48.91 -23.16 -22.46
C GLU A 294 -49.19 -24.12 -23.66
N GLU A 295 -48.56 -25.30 -23.51
CA GLU A 295 -48.92 -26.68 -23.90
C GLU A 295 -48.82 -27.24 -25.34
N GLY A 296 -47.99 -28.29 -25.49
CA GLY A 296 -48.51 -29.63 -25.83
C GLY A 296 -48.21 -30.29 -27.20
N THR A 297 -47.35 -31.33 -27.17
CA THR A 297 -47.41 -32.63 -27.90
C THR A 297 -46.77 -32.87 -29.31
N ASN A 298 -45.77 -33.76 -29.31
CA ASN A 298 -45.37 -34.90 -30.20
C ASN A 298 -45.72 -34.95 -31.71
N HIS A 299 -44.71 -35.15 -32.59
CA HIS A 299 -44.31 -36.46 -33.16
C HIS A 299 -43.17 -36.36 -34.24
N ASP A 300 -42.22 -37.31 -34.13
CA ASP A 300 -41.50 -38.08 -35.17
C ASP A 300 -40.42 -37.50 -36.14
N ASN A 301 -39.21 -38.00 -35.89
CA ASN A 301 -38.31 -38.79 -36.76
C ASN A 301 -37.30 -38.15 -37.76
N GLN A 302 -36.03 -38.44 -37.43
CA GLN A 302 -34.95 -39.04 -38.24
C GLN A 302 -33.85 -38.18 -38.90
N ASN A 303 -32.61 -38.57 -38.52
CA ASN A 303 -31.32 -38.57 -39.23
C ASN A 303 -30.23 -37.54 -38.84
N ALA A 304 -29.56 -37.87 -37.73
CA ALA A 304 -28.12 -38.14 -37.61
C ALA A 304 -27.08 -37.16 -38.21
N GLN A 305 -26.40 -36.41 -37.32
CA GLN A 305 -24.93 -36.30 -37.29
C GLN A 305 -24.48 -36.15 -35.83
N HIS A 306 -23.64 -37.09 -35.37
CA HIS A 306 -23.10 -37.14 -34.01
C HIS A 306 -22.16 -35.96 -33.71
N LEU A 307 -22.63 -35.04 -32.87
CA LEU A 307 -21.81 -34.20 -32.01
C LEU A 307 -22.22 -34.56 -30.58
N TYR A 308 -21.34 -35.24 -29.84
CA TYR A 308 -21.56 -35.45 -28.41
C TYR A 308 -21.37 -34.10 -27.71
N THR A 309 -22.47 -33.39 -27.50
CA THR A 309 -22.53 -32.22 -26.61
C THR A 309 -22.45 -32.73 -25.17
N ILE A 310 -21.25 -32.79 -24.60
CA ILE A 310 -21.08 -32.99 -23.16
C ILE A 310 -21.24 -31.60 -22.51
N GLN A 311 -22.45 -31.27 -22.07
CA GLN A 311 -22.67 -30.26 -21.04
C GLN A 311 -22.42 -30.93 -19.69
N SER A 312 -21.27 -30.67 -19.07
CA SER A 312 -20.98 -31.08 -17.70
C SER A 312 -21.50 -29.99 -16.74
N LEU A 313 -22.73 -30.13 -16.24
CA LEU A 313 -23.09 -29.45 -14.99
C LEU A 313 -22.36 -30.17 -13.86
N LEU A 314 -21.29 -29.59 -13.34
CA LEU A 314 -20.75 -29.95 -12.02
C LEU A 314 -21.60 -29.25 -10.95
N THR A 315 -22.89 -29.55 -10.90
CA THR A 315 -23.79 -29.10 -9.83
C THR A 315 -24.06 -30.26 -8.90
N TYR A 316 -23.47 -30.20 -7.70
CA TYR A 316 -23.90 -31.04 -6.60
C TYR A 316 -25.08 -30.37 -5.91
N GLU A 317 -26.26 -30.98 -6.00
CA GLU A 317 -27.51 -30.54 -5.35
C GLU A 317 -27.55 -30.79 -3.83
N ASN A 318 -26.39 -30.85 -3.15
CA ASN A 318 -26.38 -30.84 -1.69
C ASN A 318 -25.21 -29.99 -1.16
N SER A 319 -25.57 -28.89 -0.51
CA SER A 319 -24.79 -28.13 0.50
C SER A 319 -23.69 -27.14 0.09
N SER A 320 -23.26 -27.02 -1.18
CA SER A 320 -22.17 -26.09 -1.54
C SER A 320 -22.67 -24.66 -1.80
N ILE A 321 -22.26 -23.69 -0.97
CA ILE A 321 -22.57 -22.24 -1.10
C ILE A 321 -21.91 -21.60 -2.35
N VAL A 322 -20.91 -22.28 -2.93
CA VAL A 322 -20.23 -21.90 -4.17
C VAL A 322 -20.28 -23.06 -5.17
N SER A 323 -20.47 -22.76 -6.46
CA SER A 323 -20.40 -23.75 -7.53
C SER A 323 -19.72 -23.19 -8.79
N LEU A 324 -19.23 -24.10 -9.64
CA LEU A 324 -18.59 -23.77 -10.91
C LEU A 324 -19.35 -24.42 -12.08
N TYR A 325 -19.69 -23.61 -13.08
CA TYR A 325 -20.30 -24.06 -14.32
C TYR A 325 -19.30 -23.93 -15.47
N TRP A 326 -19.05 -24.99 -16.23
CA TRP A 326 -18.16 -25.02 -17.41
C TRP A 326 -18.97 -25.23 -18.71
N ASN A 327 -18.68 -24.44 -19.74
CA ASN A 327 -19.26 -24.57 -21.06
C ASN A 327 -18.17 -24.82 -22.12
N SER A 328 -18.03 -26.07 -22.55
CA SER A 328 -17.04 -26.50 -23.54
C SER A 328 -17.23 -25.91 -24.93
N ASN A 329 -18.45 -25.54 -25.32
CA ASN A 329 -18.73 -24.99 -26.65
C ASN A 329 -18.25 -23.54 -26.80
N HIS A 330 -18.29 -22.78 -25.69
CA HIS A 330 -17.86 -21.38 -25.66
C HIS A 330 -16.52 -21.19 -24.94
N LEU A 331 -15.98 -22.26 -24.34
CA LEU A 331 -14.76 -22.23 -23.53
C LEU A 331 -14.85 -21.21 -22.37
N GLU A 332 -16.04 -21.13 -21.77
CA GLU A 332 -16.35 -20.19 -20.68
C GLU A 332 -16.73 -20.94 -19.39
N TYR A 333 -16.43 -20.34 -18.24
CA TYR A 333 -16.97 -20.77 -16.95
C TYR A 333 -17.57 -19.63 -16.13
N LYS A 334 -18.40 -20.00 -15.17
CA LYS A 334 -19.02 -19.07 -14.22
C LYS A 334 -18.86 -19.61 -12.80
N ILE A 335 -18.69 -18.71 -11.84
CA ILE A 335 -18.70 -19.03 -10.42
C ILE A 335 -19.94 -18.41 -9.80
N ILE A 336 -20.76 -19.27 -9.22
CA ILE A 336 -22.04 -18.91 -8.63
C ILE A 336 -21.89 -18.96 -7.12
N ARG A 337 -22.31 -17.89 -6.44
CA ARG A 337 -22.38 -17.79 -4.98
C ARG A 337 -23.69 -17.12 -4.61
N ASP A 338 -24.36 -17.63 -3.56
CA ASP A 338 -25.67 -17.13 -3.13
C ASP A 338 -26.72 -17.09 -4.27
N ASN A 339 -26.65 -18.07 -5.20
CA ASN A 339 -27.46 -18.13 -6.43
C ASN A 339 -27.25 -16.96 -7.42
N GLU A 340 -26.18 -16.18 -7.25
CA GLU A 340 -25.79 -15.10 -8.14
C GLU A 340 -24.46 -15.41 -8.84
N ILE A 341 -24.30 -14.94 -10.08
CA ILE A 341 -23.04 -15.09 -10.82
C ILE A 341 -22.06 -14.03 -10.34
N TRP A 342 -21.18 -14.41 -9.41
CA TRP A 342 -20.15 -13.50 -8.90
C TRP A 342 -19.04 -13.28 -9.91
N PHE A 343 -18.69 -14.34 -10.66
CA PHE A 343 -17.63 -14.28 -11.65
C PHE A 343 -18.06 -14.90 -12.98
N GLU A 344 -17.78 -14.18 -14.05
CA GLU A 344 -17.81 -14.69 -15.42
C GLU A 344 -16.39 -14.78 -15.96
N SER A 345 -16.05 -15.87 -16.62
CA SER A 345 -14.70 -16.06 -17.17
C SER A 345 -14.40 -15.10 -18.31
N GLY A 346 -13.17 -14.55 -18.33
CA GLY A 346 -12.58 -13.99 -19.55
C GLY A 346 -11.82 -15.06 -20.35
N PRO A 347 -11.36 -14.76 -21.58
CA PRO A 347 -10.60 -15.72 -22.39
C PRO A 347 -9.29 -16.14 -21.72
N PHE A 348 -8.91 -17.41 -21.85
CA PHE A 348 -7.62 -17.89 -21.31
C PHE A 348 -6.54 -17.59 -22.33
N PHE A 349 -5.35 -17.25 -21.86
CA PHE A 349 -4.23 -17.03 -22.77
C PHE A 349 -2.90 -17.50 -22.21
N ILE A 350 -1.98 -17.73 -23.15
CA ILE A 350 -0.57 -18.00 -22.90
C ILE A 350 0.29 -17.21 -23.88
N HIS A 351 1.39 -16.62 -23.38
CA HIS A 351 2.38 -15.87 -24.15
C HIS A 351 3.72 -16.61 -24.11
N PHE A 352 4.23 -16.99 -25.28
CA PHE A 352 5.54 -17.61 -25.46
C PHE A 352 6.00 -17.42 -26.92
N ASN A 353 7.30 -17.53 -27.19
CA ASN A 353 7.89 -17.25 -28.51
C ASN A 353 7.41 -15.90 -29.07
N GLN A 354 7.34 -14.88 -28.20
CA GLN A 354 6.86 -13.52 -28.52
C GLN A 354 5.44 -13.46 -29.11
N THR A 355 4.63 -14.50 -28.92
CA THR A 355 3.31 -14.65 -29.52
C THR A 355 2.27 -14.95 -28.43
N TYR A 356 1.13 -14.26 -28.51
CA TYR A 356 -0.03 -14.54 -27.65
C TYR A 356 -0.95 -15.54 -28.31
N TYR A 357 -1.42 -16.51 -27.54
CA TYR A 357 -2.45 -17.46 -27.93
C TYR A 357 -3.62 -17.37 -26.95
N SER A 358 -4.85 -17.19 -27.45
CA SER A 358 -6.07 -17.03 -26.65
C SER A 358 -7.13 -18.05 -27.04
N SER A 359 -7.93 -18.48 -26.06
CA SER A 359 -9.09 -19.36 -26.28
C SER A 359 -10.23 -18.66 -27.04
N ALA A 360 -10.26 -17.33 -27.07
CA ALA A 360 -11.22 -16.51 -27.81
C ALA A 360 -10.54 -15.23 -28.34
N PRO A 361 -9.66 -15.35 -29.36
CA PRO A 361 -8.83 -14.25 -29.83
C PRO A 361 -9.62 -13.04 -30.33
N GLU A 362 -10.84 -13.23 -30.80
CA GLU A 362 -11.77 -12.18 -31.22
C GLU A 362 -12.30 -11.30 -30.08
N GLN A 363 -12.17 -11.76 -28.82
CA GLN A 363 -12.59 -11.00 -27.63
C GLN A 363 -11.44 -10.17 -27.01
N GLU A 364 -10.22 -10.28 -27.55
CA GLU A 364 -9.04 -9.60 -27.01
C GLU A 364 -8.78 -8.25 -27.67
N ILE A 365 -8.26 -7.31 -26.90
CA ILE A 365 -7.86 -5.98 -27.39
C ILE A 365 -6.51 -6.07 -28.13
N ILE A 366 -5.60 -6.92 -27.62
CA ILE A 366 -4.32 -7.18 -28.28
C ILE A 366 -4.55 -8.32 -29.29
N PRO A 367 -4.01 -8.23 -30.52
CA PRO A 367 -4.05 -9.36 -31.44
C PRO A 367 -3.44 -10.62 -30.82
N MET A 368 -4.24 -11.68 -30.71
CA MET A 368 -3.81 -13.01 -30.25
C MET A 368 -4.15 -14.06 -31.30
N LEU A 369 -3.34 -15.10 -31.41
CA LEU A 369 -3.63 -16.27 -32.24
C LEU A 369 -4.56 -17.26 -31.50
N PRO A 370 -5.23 -18.17 -32.21
CA PRO A 370 -6.08 -19.16 -31.57
C PRO A 370 -5.29 -20.15 -30.70
N LEU A 371 -5.82 -20.43 -29.51
CA LEU A 371 -5.44 -21.53 -28.63
C LEU A 371 -6.53 -22.59 -28.66
N TYR A 372 -6.18 -23.81 -29.08
CA TYR A 372 -7.13 -24.90 -29.32
C TYR A 372 -7.23 -25.82 -28.11
N LEU A 373 -8.46 -26.05 -27.61
CA LEU A 373 -8.75 -27.14 -26.69
C LEU A 373 -8.72 -28.46 -27.48
N ILE A 374 -7.73 -29.31 -27.21
CA ILE A 374 -7.54 -30.58 -27.94
C ILE A 374 -8.04 -31.80 -27.16
N GLU A 375 -8.16 -31.69 -25.84
CA GLU A 375 -8.64 -32.75 -24.97
C GLU A 375 -9.23 -32.15 -23.69
N GLN A 376 -10.33 -32.72 -23.20
CA GLN A 376 -10.83 -32.48 -21.86
C GLN A 376 -11.16 -33.82 -21.19
N TYR A 377 -10.88 -33.93 -19.90
CA TYR A 377 -11.15 -35.15 -19.13
C TYR A 377 -11.42 -34.86 -17.67
N GLU A 378 -12.22 -35.72 -17.05
CA GLU A 378 -12.58 -35.62 -15.64
C GLU A 378 -11.91 -36.72 -14.81
N LYS A 379 -11.58 -36.39 -13.56
CA LYS A 379 -11.02 -37.32 -12.59
C LYS A 379 -11.54 -37.01 -11.21
N ILE A 380 -11.92 -38.05 -10.46
CA ILE A 380 -12.15 -37.95 -9.02
C ILE A 380 -10.83 -38.21 -8.30
N GLY A 381 -10.52 -37.41 -7.28
CA GLY A 381 -9.32 -37.57 -6.48
C GLY A 381 -9.53 -37.10 -5.05
N THR A 382 -8.51 -37.29 -4.22
CA THR A 382 -8.50 -36.83 -2.84
C THR A 382 -7.21 -36.07 -2.60
N ASP A 383 -7.33 -34.88 -2.02
CA ASP A 383 -6.22 -34.09 -1.49
C ASP A 383 -6.13 -34.33 0.02
N ILE A 384 -4.92 -34.40 0.56
CA ILE A 384 -4.71 -34.70 1.98
C ILE A 384 -5.19 -33.58 2.91
N ILE A 385 -5.19 -32.33 2.45
CA ILE A 385 -5.60 -31.16 3.22
C ILE A 385 -7.04 -30.78 2.90
N PHE A 386 -7.38 -30.73 1.61
CA PHE A 386 -8.67 -30.20 1.16
C PHE A 386 -9.76 -31.26 0.99
N GLY A 387 -9.41 -32.55 1.01
CA GLY A 387 -10.36 -33.66 0.95
C GLY A 387 -10.70 -34.12 -0.46
N LEU A 388 -11.86 -34.76 -0.62
CA LEU A 388 -12.32 -35.31 -1.90
C LEU A 388 -12.63 -34.19 -2.90
N PHE A 389 -12.23 -34.37 -4.16
CA PHE A 389 -12.51 -33.42 -5.25
C PHE A 389 -12.88 -34.08 -6.56
N ASN A 390 -13.59 -33.32 -7.39
CA ASN A 390 -13.74 -33.56 -8.82
C ASN A 390 -12.81 -32.62 -9.59
N LYS A 391 -11.98 -33.17 -10.46
CA LYS A 391 -11.05 -32.44 -11.33
C LYS A 391 -11.53 -32.49 -12.77
N LEU A 392 -11.70 -31.33 -13.40
CA LEU A 392 -11.84 -31.18 -14.85
C LEU A 392 -10.53 -30.62 -15.41
N SER A 393 -9.90 -31.33 -16.33
CA SER A 393 -8.63 -30.95 -16.95
C SER A 393 -8.82 -30.63 -18.42
N LEU A 394 -8.17 -29.57 -18.91
CA LEU A 394 -8.27 -29.04 -20.25
C LEU A 394 -6.86 -28.93 -20.84
N ARG A 395 -6.60 -29.62 -21.96
CA ARG A 395 -5.31 -29.58 -22.65
C ARG A 395 -5.36 -28.68 -23.86
N TRP A 396 -4.40 -27.77 -23.94
CA TRP A 396 -4.33 -26.73 -24.94
C TRP A 396 -3.14 -26.92 -25.89
N SER A 397 -3.36 -26.60 -27.16
CA SER A 397 -2.34 -26.58 -28.21
C SER A 397 -2.45 -25.27 -29.00
N TYR A 398 -1.31 -24.74 -29.45
CA TYR A 398 -1.27 -23.59 -30.36
C TYR A 398 -1.53 -23.98 -31.83
N THR A 399 -1.71 -25.28 -32.09
CA THR A 399 -2.11 -25.83 -33.38
C THR A 399 -3.33 -26.71 -33.21
N ASN A 400 -4.12 -26.91 -34.26
CA ASN A 400 -5.27 -27.83 -34.21
C ASN A 400 -4.86 -29.33 -34.26
N THR A 401 -3.67 -29.67 -33.74
CA THR A 401 -3.14 -31.03 -33.72
C THR A 401 -2.99 -31.53 -32.29
N THR A 402 -3.35 -32.80 -32.05
CA THR A 402 -3.38 -33.41 -30.71
C THR A 402 -2.00 -33.78 -30.16
N ASN A 403 -0.95 -33.81 -31.00
CA ASN A 403 0.38 -34.28 -30.61
C ASN A 403 1.26 -33.22 -29.91
N ASN A 404 0.84 -31.95 -29.91
CA ASN A 404 1.65 -30.81 -29.47
C ASN A 404 0.97 -30.03 -28.33
N PHE A 405 0.53 -30.73 -27.30
CA PHE A 405 -0.02 -30.14 -26.07
C PHE A 405 1.05 -29.29 -25.34
N ILE A 406 0.73 -28.03 -25.03
CA ILE A 406 1.69 -27.06 -24.46
C ILE A 406 1.31 -26.52 -23.08
N TRP A 407 0.06 -26.71 -22.66
CA TRP A 407 -0.47 -26.11 -21.43
C TRP A 407 -1.73 -26.85 -21.00
N GLU A 408 -1.78 -27.34 -19.75
CA GLU A 408 -2.97 -27.92 -19.14
C GLU A 408 -3.51 -26.97 -18.08
N THR A 409 -4.78 -26.63 -18.20
CA THR A 409 -5.51 -25.90 -17.16
C THR A 409 -6.52 -26.83 -16.52
N SER A 410 -6.80 -26.65 -15.22
CA SER A 410 -7.77 -27.52 -14.56
C SER A 410 -8.48 -26.86 -13.40
N PHE A 411 -9.71 -27.30 -13.17
CA PHE A 411 -10.53 -26.96 -12.01
C PHE A 411 -10.56 -28.17 -11.08
N LYS A 412 -10.20 -28.01 -9.80
CA LYS A 412 -10.51 -28.98 -8.74
C LYS A 412 -11.57 -28.39 -7.82
N ILE A 413 -12.73 -29.02 -7.75
CA ILE A 413 -13.86 -28.60 -6.92
C ILE A 413 -13.98 -29.58 -5.76
N PHE A 414 -13.89 -29.07 -4.54
CA PHE A 414 -13.90 -29.89 -3.33
C PHE A 414 -15.32 -30.10 -2.80
N HIS A 415 -15.60 -31.31 -2.30
CA HIS A 415 -16.94 -31.70 -1.85
C HIS A 415 -17.24 -31.25 -0.43
N GLU A 416 -16.23 -31.27 0.44
CA GLU A 416 -16.39 -31.01 1.88
C GLU A 416 -16.10 -29.55 2.27
N GLN A 417 -15.43 -28.82 1.38
CA GLN A 417 -15.01 -27.44 1.58
C GLN A 417 -15.42 -26.61 0.37
N SER A 418 -15.85 -25.36 0.60
CA SER A 418 -16.24 -24.40 -0.45
C SER A 418 -14.99 -23.85 -1.18
N ILE A 419 -14.21 -24.75 -1.78
CA ILE A 419 -12.91 -24.49 -2.41
C ILE A 419 -12.94 -24.89 -3.87
N ILE A 420 -12.36 -24.03 -4.71
CA ILE A 420 -12.00 -24.31 -6.10
C ILE A 420 -10.52 -24.03 -6.27
N LEU A 421 -9.75 -25.01 -6.74
CA LEU A 421 -8.38 -24.78 -7.19
C LEU A 421 -8.35 -24.67 -8.71
N PHE A 422 -7.62 -23.66 -9.18
CA PHE A 422 -7.28 -23.48 -10.57
C PHE A 422 -5.81 -23.83 -10.74
N GLU A 423 -5.52 -24.91 -11.47
CA GLU A 423 -4.14 -25.35 -11.70
C GLU A 423 -3.74 -25.08 -13.14
N GLN A 424 -2.49 -24.66 -13.34
CA GLN A 424 -1.82 -24.57 -14.62
C GLN A 424 -0.60 -25.50 -14.59
N TYR A 425 -0.43 -26.32 -15.62
CA TYR A 425 0.71 -27.24 -15.79
C TYR A 425 1.32 -27.07 -17.18
N PHE A 426 2.65 -27.01 -17.25
CA PHE A 426 3.39 -26.80 -18.49
C PHE A 426 4.20 -28.07 -18.84
N PRO A 427 3.78 -28.87 -19.82
CA PRO A 427 4.43 -30.14 -20.20
C PRO A 427 5.76 -29.98 -20.94
N ILE A 428 6.08 -28.79 -21.42
CA ILE A 428 7.25 -28.50 -22.26
C ILE A 428 7.94 -27.24 -21.78
N ASP A 429 9.19 -27.06 -22.20
CA ASP A 429 9.90 -25.79 -22.03
C ASP A 429 9.21 -24.71 -22.89
N LEU A 430 8.98 -23.54 -22.29
CA LEU A 430 8.50 -22.37 -23.01
C LEU A 430 9.52 -21.24 -22.86
N ASN A 431 9.92 -20.66 -23.98
CA ASN A 431 10.90 -19.57 -24.05
C ASN A 431 10.23 -18.28 -24.52
N GLU A 432 10.95 -17.17 -24.35
CA GLU A 432 10.53 -15.82 -24.78
C GLU A 432 9.12 -15.46 -24.27
N MET A 433 8.84 -15.79 -23.01
CA MET A 433 7.57 -15.52 -22.34
C MET A 433 7.44 -14.07 -21.85
N SER A 434 8.55 -13.33 -21.81
CA SER A 434 8.59 -11.98 -21.24
C SER A 434 7.85 -10.97 -22.10
N GLN A 435 7.12 -10.08 -21.45
CA GLN A 435 6.45 -8.92 -22.04
C GLN A 435 7.28 -7.64 -21.88
N GLY A 436 8.50 -7.75 -21.36
CA GLY A 436 9.39 -6.64 -21.10
C GLY A 436 10.19 -6.82 -19.81
N ASN A 437 11.23 -6.00 -19.67
CA ASN A 437 12.15 -6.07 -18.53
C ASN A 437 12.08 -4.84 -17.62
N ILE A 438 11.11 -3.95 -17.84
CA ILE A 438 10.92 -2.74 -17.03
C ILE A 438 9.98 -3.02 -15.84
N ARG A 439 10.01 -2.16 -14.83
CA ARG A 439 9.17 -2.28 -13.63
C ARG A 439 7.68 -2.37 -13.94
N GLU A 440 7.21 -1.62 -14.94
CA GLU A 440 5.80 -1.62 -15.35
C GLU A 440 5.32 -2.99 -15.87
N THR A 441 6.24 -3.87 -16.27
CA THR A 441 5.89 -5.21 -16.77
C THR A 441 5.23 -6.09 -15.69
N PHE A 442 5.40 -5.78 -14.41
CA PHE A 442 4.67 -6.47 -13.33
C PHE A 442 3.14 -6.25 -13.36
N LYS A 443 2.67 -5.23 -14.10
CA LYS A 443 1.24 -5.05 -14.38
C LYS A 443 0.67 -6.11 -15.32
N TYR A 444 1.48 -6.97 -15.92
CA TYR A 444 1.04 -7.95 -16.91
C TYR A 444 1.32 -9.38 -16.42
N VAL A 445 0.63 -10.35 -17.05
CA VAL A 445 0.85 -11.79 -16.83
C VAL A 445 1.03 -12.48 -18.17
N SER A 446 1.97 -13.41 -18.27
CA SER A 446 2.26 -14.21 -19.47
C SER A 446 1.33 -15.42 -19.59
N THR A 447 0.61 -15.77 -18.54
CA THR A 447 -0.51 -16.72 -18.59
C THR A 447 -1.71 -16.17 -17.82
N ALA A 448 -2.93 -16.55 -18.22
CA ALA A 448 -4.14 -16.15 -17.50
C ALA A 448 -5.12 -17.31 -17.34
N PHE A 449 -5.07 -17.95 -16.17
CA PHE A 449 -6.04 -18.93 -15.71
C PHE A 449 -5.94 -19.07 -14.16
N PRO A 450 -6.97 -18.68 -13.39
CA PRO A 450 -8.28 -18.17 -13.82
C PRO A 450 -8.19 -16.75 -14.38
N ARG A 451 -9.20 -16.36 -15.17
CA ARG A 451 -9.40 -14.99 -15.63
C ARG A 451 -10.88 -14.62 -15.55
N PHE A 452 -11.18 -13.42 -15.07
CA PHE A 452 -12.55 -12.98 -14.83
C PHE A 452 -12.85 -11.63 -15.49
N LYS A 453 -14.04 -11.52 -16.10
CA LYS A 453 -14.55 -10.28 -16.67
C LYS A 453 -14.82 -9.28 -15.55
N VAL A 454 -14.32 -8.06 -15.75
CA VAL A 454 -14.44 -6.92 -14.83
C VAL A 454 -14.56 -5.68 -15.71
N SER A 455 -15.40 -4.72 -15.33
CA SER A 455 -15.52 -3.47 -16.05
C SER A 455 -14.59 -2.40 -15.46
N PHE A 456 -14.11 -1.50 -16.32
CA PHE A 456 -13.39 -0.30 -15.85
C PHE A 456 -14.32 0.91 -15.73
N ASN A 457 -15.19 1.10 -16.73
CA ASN A 457 -16.01 2.30 -16.88
C ASN A 457 -17.47 2.13 -16.44
N GLN A 458 -17.98 0.89 -16.36
CA GLN A 458 -19.37 0.61 -15.99
C GLN A 458 -19.37 -0.14 -14.66
N THR A 459 -19.61 0.56 -13.55
CA THR A 459 -19.50 -0.01 -12.20
C THR A 459 -20.51 -1.11 -11.89
N ASP A 460 -21.49 -1.32 -12.77
CA ASP A 460 -22.62 -2.21 -12.52
C ASP A 460 -22.75 -3.32 -13.59
N GLN A 461 -21.76 -3.44 -14.50
CA GLN A 461 -21.82 -4.42 -15.59
C GLN A 461 -21.71 -5.86 -15.08
N TYR A 462 -20.81 -6.10 -14.12
CA TYR A 462 -20.62 -7.39 -13.45
C TYR A 462 -20.76 -7.23 -11.94
N ILE A 463 -21.20 -8.27 -11.22
CA ILE A 463 -21.35 -8.22 -9.75
C ILE A 463 -20.02 -7.87 -9.08
N ILE A 464 -18.90 -8.41 -9.57
CA ILE A 464 -17.55 -8.11 -9.06
C ILE A 464 -17.20 -6.61 -9.06
N ASP A 465 -17.82 -5.80 -9.92
CA ASP A 465 -17.60 -4.34 -9.97
C ASP A 465 -18.27 -3.59 -8.80
N GLN A 466 -19.23 -4.24 -8.13
CA GLN A 466 -20.02 -3.70 -7.02
C GLN A 466 -19.57 -4.24 -5.65
N LEU A 467 -18.79 -5.33 -5.63
CA LEU A 467 -18.30 -5.94 -4.40
C LEU A 467 -17.27 -5.02 -3.69
N GLY A 468 -17.22 -5.12 -2.37
CA GLY A 468 -16.08 -4.64 -1.62
C GLY A 468 -14.86 -5.51 -1.91
N HIS A 469 -13.67 -4.92 -1.95
CA HIS A 469 -12.41 -5.66 -1.99
C HIS A 469 -11.57 -5.37 -0.76
N PHE A 470 -10.77 -6.34 -0.34
CA PHE A 470 -9.72 -6.20 0.65
C PHE A 470 -8.47 -6.98 0.22
N THR A 471 -7.34 -6.28 0.08
CA THR A 471 -6.05 -6.83 -0.36
C THR A 471 -4.92 -5.91 0.09
N PHE A 472 -3.68 -6.39 0.15
CA PHE A 472 -2.55 -5.49 0.28
C PHE A 472 -2.45 -4.59 -0.95
N LEU A 473 -2.24 -3.29 -0.74
CA LEU A 473 -2.00 -2.32 -1.80
C LEU A 473 -0.64 -1.66 -1.58
N ASP A 474 0.12 -1.61 -2.68
CA ASP A 474 1.49 -1.17 -2.75
C ASP A 474 2.38 -1.76 -1.64
N ALA A 475 3.54 -1.15 -1.44
CA ALA A 475 4.32 -1.37 -0.24
C ALA A 475 3.73 -0.42 0.82
N TRP A 476 3.00 -0.97 1.80
CA TRP A 476 2.64 -0.26 3.04
C TRP A 476 1.44 0.71 2.96
N ASP A 477 0.53 0.57 1.98
CA ASP A 477 -0.69 1.40 1.94
C ASP A 477 -1.71 0.99 3.01
N LEU A 478 -2.20 2.00 3.74
CA LEU A 478 -3.27 1.91 4.72
C LEU A 478 -4.64 1.64 4.07
N ASN A 479 -4.78 1.89 2.77
CA ASN A 479 -6.02 1.77 2.00
C ASN A 479 -6.26 0.38 1.42
N MET A 480 -6.03 -0.67 2.21
CA MET A 480 -6.18 -2.06 1.78
C MET A 480 -7.59 -2.47 1.31
N ARG A 481 -8.59 -1.56 1.26
CA ARG A 481 -9.97 -1.86 0.89
C ARG A 481 -10.56 -0.84 -0.07
N GLY A 482 -11.58 -1.25 -0.82
CA GLY A 482 -12.36 -0.36 -1.69
C GLY A 482 -13.58 -1.05 -2.28
N ILE A 483 -14.17 -0.46 -3.32
CA ILE A 483 -15.32 -1.01 -4.06
C ILE A 483 -14.90 -1.27 -5.51
N GLY A 484 -15.28 -2.43 -6.03
CA GLY A 484 -14.81 -2.97 -7.30
C GLY A 484 -13.29 -3.19 -7.29
N LEU A 485 -12.68 -3.37 -8.45
CA LEU A 485 -11.23 -3.67 -8.56
C LEU A 485 -10.41 -2.50 -9.15
N LYS A 486 -10.87 -1.26 -8.96
CA LYS A 486 -10.21 -0.05 -9.47
C LYS A 486 -8.81 0.20 -8.95
N ASN A 487 -8.40 -0.39 -7.83
CA ASN A 487 -7.06 -0.15 -7.27
C ASN A 487 -6.10 -1.33 -7.47
N VAL A 488 -6.53 -2.39 -8.17
CA VAL A 488 -5.77 -3.66 -8.33
C VAL A 488 -5.01 -3.70 -9.68
N PHE A 489 -4.56 -2.56 -10.20
CA PHE A 489 -3.94 -2.46 -11.52
C PHE A 489 -2.47 -2.84 -11.57
N ASN A 490 -1.77 -2.71 -10.44
CA ASN A 490 -0.31 -2.78 -10.39
C ASN A 490 0.22 -4.22 -10.46
N GLY A 491 -0.68 -5.21 -10.54
CA GLY A 491 -0.34 -6.63 -10.54
C GLY A 491 0.01 -7.14 -9.15
N GLY A 492 0.29 -8.45 -9.08
CA GLY A 492 0.55 -9.22 -7.86
C GLY A 492 1.71 -8.72 -7.01
N LEU A 493 2.63 -7.94 -7.60
CA LEU A 493 3.76 -7.36 -6.87
C LEU A 493 3.30 -6.36 -5.79
N TYR A 494 2.30 -5.55 -6.14
CA TYR A 494 1.81 -4.46 -5.30
C TYR A 494 0.37 -4.65 -4.88
N SER A 495 -0.40 -5.51 -5.53
CA SER A 495 -1.83 -5.64 -5.22
C SER A 495 -2.40 -7.00 -5.56
N GLY A 496 -3.54 -7.32 -4.97
CA GLY A 496 -4.39 -8.41 -5.44
C GLY A 496 -4.03 -9.79 -4.91
N ASN A 497 -3.06 -9.95 -4.00
CA ASN A 497 -2.77 -11.27 -3.43
C ASN A 497 -2.46 -11.21 -1.92
N PRO A 498 -3.25 -11.86 -1.05
CA PRO A 498 -4.58 -12.42 -1.32
C PRO A 498 -5.60 -11.31 -1.66
N LEU A 499 -6.60 -11.62 -2.46
CA LEU A 499 -7.73 -10.74 -2.78
C LEU A 499 -9.01 -11.28 -2.15
N LEU A 500 -9.50 -10.61 -1.11
CA LEU A 500 -10.85 -10.84 -0.57
C LEU A 500 -11.85 -9.97 -1.34
N LEU A 501 -12.95 -10.58 -1.74
CA LEU A 501 -14.14 -9.92 -2.28
C LEU A 501 -15.31 -10.21 -1.35
N TYR A 502 -16.08 -9.18 -1.00
CA TYR A 502 -17.14 -9.29 -0.01
C TYR A 502 -18.36 -8.46 -0.38
N ASN A 503 -19.53 -8.91 0.07
CA ASN A 503 -20.77 -8.18 -0.11
C ASN A 503 -20.86 -7.01 0.89
N LEU A 504 -21.12 -5.80 0.39
CA LEU A 504 -21.14 -4.56 1.18
C LEU A 504 -22.31 -4.46 2.18
N THR A 505 -23.33 -5.30 2.03
CA THR A 505 -24.52 -5.34 2.90
C THR A 505 -24.64 -6.65 3.69
N LYS A 506 -23.94 -7.72 3.26
CA LYS A 506 -23.98 -9.05 3.87
C LYS A 506 -22.55 -9.57 4.14
N LEU A 507 -22.03 -9.29 5.34
CA LEU A 507 -20.64 -9.58 5.73
C LEU A 507 -20.27 -11.07 5.80
N ASP A 508 -21.25 -11.99 5.79
CA ASP A 508 -20.97 -13.42 5.72
C ASP A 508 -20.92 -13.95 4.28
N SER A 509 -21.02 -13.06 3.28
CA SER A 509 -20.88 -13.39 1.87
C SER A 509 -19.55 -12.92 1.29
N ASN A 510 -18.58 -13.83 1.25
CA ASN A 510 -17.18 -13.53 0.96
C ASN A 510 -16.50 -14.59 0.07
N ILE A 511 -15.55 -14.17 -0.77
CA ILE A 511 -14.65 -15.02 -1.53
C ILE A 511 -13.21 -14.52 -1.40
N ILE A 512 -12.26 -15.40 -1.10
CA ILE A 512 -10.82 -15.13 -1.19
C ILE A 512 -10.28 -15.79 -2.45
N LEU A 513 -9.56 -15.02 -3.27
CA LEU A 513 -8.75 -15.49 -4.38
C LEU A 513 -7.27 -15.24 -4.04
N SER A 514 -6.46 -16.30 -3.99
CA SER A 514 -5.05 -16.20 -3.62
C SER A 514 -4.20 -17.21 -4.38
N SER A 515 -2.92 -16.93 -4.56
CA SER A 515 -1.98 -17.96 -5.01
C SER A 515 -1.87 -19.04 -3.94
N LEU A 516 -1.91 -20.31 -4.36
CA LEU A 516 -1.63 -21.43 -3.48
C LEU A 516 -0.16 -21.84 -3.58
N THR A 517 0.45 -21.75 -4.77
CA THR A 517 1.85 -22.13 -5.03
C THR A 517 2.59 -21.12 -5.88
N ASN A 518 3.92 -21.12 -5.76
CA ASN A 518 4.86 -20.25 -6.50
C ASN A 518 4.55 -18.75 -6.36
N PHE A 519 4.45 -18.29 -5.11
CA PHE A 519 4.06 -16.91 -4.76
C PHE A 519 4.88 -15.85 -5.46
N MET A 520 6.17 -16.12 -5.67
CA MET A 520 7.07 -15.20 -6.35
C MET A 520 6.81 -15.02 -7.85
N THR A 521 5.96 -15.86 -8.46
CA THR A 521 5.70 -15.86 -9.90
C THR A 521 4.22 -15.77 -10.27
N ASN A 522 3.33 -16.29 -9.42
CA ASN A 522 1.89 -16.37 -9.65
C ASN A 522 1.20 -15.08 -9.19
N PHE A 523 0.90 -14.18 -10.12
CA PHE A 523 0.38 -12.83 -9.84
C PHE A 523 -1.06 -12.68 -10.30
N GLN A 524 -1.79 -11.77 -9.65
CA GLN A 524 -3.10 -11.30 -10.07
C GLN A 524 -2.97 -9.89 -10.63
N THR A 525 -3.55 -9.59 -11.79
CA THR A 525 -3.48 -8.26 -12.39
C THR A 525 -4.75 -7.87 -13.13
N ARG A 526 -4.91 -6.56 -13.35
CA ARG A 526 -6.01 -5.97 -14.11
C ARG A 526 -5.53 -5.02 -15.21
N SER A 527 -4.46 -5.38 -15.91
CA SER A 527 -3.86 -4.54 -16.97
C SER A 527 -4.90 -4.00 -17.97
N PRO A 528 -4.83 -2.71 -18.35
CA PRO A 528 -5.64 -2.14 -19.43
C PRO A 528 -5.54 -2.93 -20.74
N SER A 529 -4.35 -3.47 -21.02
CA SER A 529 -4.10 -4.22 -22.25
C SER A 529 -4.79 -5.58 -22.29
N LEU A 530 -5.23 -6.07 -21.13
CA LEU A 530 -5.97 -7.33 -20.96
C LEU A 530 -7.47 -7.07 -20.75
N ASN A 531 -8.00 -5.98 -21.33
CA ASN A 531 -9.38 -5.54 -21.20
C ASN A 531 -9.83 -5.31 -19.75
N TYR A 532 -8.88 -4.94 -18.87
CA TYR A 532 -9.12 -4.80 -17.44
C TYR A 532 -9.75 -6.03 -16.78
N HIS A 533 -9.60 -7.21 -17.38
CA HIS A 533 -10.03 -8.46 -16.75
C HIS A 533 -9.07 -8.83 -15.62
N LEU A 534 -9.61 -9.32 -14.50
CA LEU A 534 -8.79 -9.85 -13.42
C LEU A 534 -8.15 -11.15 -13.91
N SER A 535 -6.84 -11.13 -14.11
CA SER A 535 -6.07 -12.20 -14.74
C SER A 535 -5.05 -12.75 -13.74
N CYS A 536 -5.06 -14.08 -13.54
CA CYS A 536 -4.15 -14.77 -12.63
C CYS A 536 -3.17 -15.66 -13.41
N GLY A 537 -1.87 -15.52 -13.17
CA GLY A 537 -0.87 -16.41 -13.77
C GLY A 537 0.55 -15.91 -13.63
N LEU A 538 1.46 -16.43 -14.46
CA LEU A 538 2.89 -16.07 -14.44
C LEU A 538 3.06 -14.56 -14.70
N HIS A 539 3.78 -13.83 -13.86
CA HIS A 539 4.00 -12.40 -14.09
C HIS A 539 4.80 -12.14 -15.38
N GLY A 540 4.56 -10.99 -16.02
CA GLY A 540 5.02 -10.68 -17.38
C GLY A 540 6.54 -10.56 -17.58
N ARG A 541 7.35 -10.68 -16.52
CA ARG A 541 8.82 -10.58 -16.58
C ARG A 541 9.54 -11.92 -16.69
N ILE A 542 8.83 -13.03 -16.57
CA ILE A 542 9.40 -14.38 -16.73
C ILE A 542 9.85 -14.56 -18.19
N HIS A 543 11.11 -14.94 -18.39
CA HIS A 543 11.67 -15.15 -19.74
C HIS A 543 11.38 -16.55 -20.26
N GLN A 544 11.46 -17.53 -19.37
CA GLN A 544 11.31 -18.94 -19.69
C GLN A 544 10.76 -19.71 -18.50
N ILE A 545 10.14 -20.85 -18.79
CA ILE A 545 9.80 -21.87 -17.80
C ILE A 545 10.28 -23.22 -18.30
N GLN A 546 10.68 -24.06 -17.36
CA GLN A 546 11.08 -25.43 -17.64
C GLN A 546 9.84 -26.33 -17.72
N GLN A 547 9.96 -27.42 -18.47
CA GLN A 547 8.96 -28.49 -18.50
C GLN A 547 8.64 -28.96 -17.08
N SER A 548 7.40 -29.36 -16.88
CA SER A 548 6.82 -29.79 -15.60
C SER A 548 6.66 -28.69 -14.55
N PHE A 549 6.82 -27.41 -14.90
CA PHE A 549 6.41 -26.32 -14.01
C PHE A 549 4.88 -26.31 -13.82
N SER A 550 4.42 -25.95 -12.62
CA SER A 550 3.00 -25.81 -12.32
C SER A 550 2.76 -24.71 -11.30
N LEU A 551 1.63 -24.01 -11.42
CA LEU A 551 1.16 -23.03 -10.44
C LEU A 551 -0.32 -23.25 -10.15
N THR A 552 -0.72 -22.94 -8.92
CA THR A 552 -2.09 -23.12 -8.45
C THR A 552 -2.60 -21.84 -7.79
N THR A 553 -3.84 -21.47 -8.11
CA THR A 553 -4.60 -20.38 -7.48
C THR A 553 -5.79 -20.98 -6.75
N ILE A 554 -5.96 -20.64 -5.48
CA ILE A 554 -7.07 -21.07 -4.64
C ILE A 554 -8.17 -20.00 -4.62
N LEU A 555 -9.41 -20.46 -4.77
CA LEU A 555 -10.61 -19.71 -4.45
C LEU A 555 -11.30 -20.37 -3.26
N LEU A 556 -11.47 -19.63 -2.17
CA LEU A 556 -12.17 -20.06 -0.97
C LEU A 556 -13.42 -19.20 -0.78
N SER A 557 -14.56 -19.83 -0.51
CA SER A 557 -15.83 -19.15 -0.21
C SER A 557 -16.20 -19.29 1.26
N SER A 558 -16.70 -18.21 1.88
CA SER A 558 -17.23 -18.29 3.26
C SER A 558 -18.47 -19.18 3.31
N GLN A 559 -18.62 -19.91 4.41
CA GLN A 559 -19.87 -20.55 4.78
C GLN A 559 -20.85 -19.52 5.39
N SER A 560 -22.12 -19.89 5.58
CA SER A 560 -23.09 -19.02 6.23
C SER A 560 -22.63 -18.63 7.63
N LYS A 561 -22.82 -17.35 8.02
CA LYS A 561 -22.37 -16.77 9.29
C LYS A 561 -20.84 -16.63 9.46
N GLN A 562 -20.03 -16.93 8.43
CA GLN A 562 -18.60 -16.68 8.48
C GLN A 562 -18.26 -15.26 7.95
N GLY A 563 -17.95 -14.36 8.89
CA GLY A 563 -17.50 -13.00 8.60
C GLY A 563 -16.12 -12.91 7.95
N ILE A 564 -15.62 -11.68 7.78
CA ILE A 564 -14.36 -11.38 7.07
C ILE A 564 -13.15 -11.91 7.84
N ASN A 565 -13.03 -11.61 9.15
CA ASN A 565 -11.92 -12.15 9.95
C ASN A 565 -11.92 -13.70 9.93
N GLN A 566 -13.11 -14.32 9.96
CA GLN A 566 -13.25 -15.78 9.99
C GLN A 566 -12.78 -16.46 8.69
N ILE A 567 -13.23 -15.97 7.53
CA ILE A 567 -12.81 -16.56 6.25
C ILE A 567 -11.30 -16.36 6.01
N ILE A 568 -10.72 -15.23 6.43
CA ILE A 568 -9.27 -15.00 6.32
C ILE A 568 -8.50 -15.94 7.26
N ASN A 569 -8.95 -16.14 8.50
CA ASN A 569 -8.34 -17.12 9.41
C ASN A 569 -8.43 -18.54 8.86
N LEU A 570 -9.58 -18.93 8.28
CA LEU A 570 -9.74 -20.23 7.63
C LEU A 570 -8.78 -20.39 6.44
N TRP A 571 -8.68 -19.37 5.58
CA TRP A 571 -7.70 -19.34 4.50
C TRP A 571 -6.28 -19.52 5.05
N GLY A 572 -5.87 -18.71 6.02
CA GLY A 572 -4.53 -18.79 6.61
C GLY A 572 -4.22 -20.15 7.23
N LYS A 573 -5.18 -20.74 7.96
CA LYS A 573 -5.08 -22.11 8.51
C LYS A 573 -4.87 -23.15 7.41
N LEU A 574 -5.64 -23.08 6.32
CA LEU A 574 -5.50 -24.00 5.19
C LEU A 574 -4.15 -23.84 4.48
N MET A 575 -3.69 -22.60 4.29
CA MET A 575 -2.37 -22.31 3.73
C MET A 575 -1.25 -22.88 4.62
N LEU A 576 -1.31 -22.66 5.93
CA LEU A 576 -0.37 -23.21 6.91
C LEU A 576 -0.33 -24.74 6.88
N GLN A 577 -1.51 -25.39 6.83
CA GLN A 577 -1.62 -26.84 6.71
C GLN A 577 -1.01 -27.38 5.41
N TYR A 578 -1.26 -26.70 4.29
CA TYR A 578 -0.70 -27.07 2.98
C TYR A 578 0.83 -27.03 2.97
N TYR A 579 1.43 -26.03 3.60
CA TYR A 579 2.89 -25.88 3.69
C TYR A 579 3.51 -26.59 4.90
N GLY A 580 2.73 -27.28 5.73
CA GLY A 580 3.21 -27.96 6.93
C GLY A 580 3.82 -27.01 7.97
N LYS A 581 3.37 -25.75 8.01
CA LYS A 581 3.83 -24.73 8.95
C LYS A 581 2.87 -24.64 10.13
N GLU A 582 3.41 -24.71 11.35
CA GLU A 582 2.64 -24.48 12.57
C GLU A 582 2.41 -22.97 12.78
N HIS A 583 1.19 -22.60 13.18
CA HIS A 583 0.89 -21.21 13.54
C HIS A 583 1.71 -20.79 14.78
N ILE A 584 2.35 -19.61 14.76
CA ILE A 584 3.27 -19.18 15.85
C ILE A 584 2.66 -19.25 17.25
N LYS A 585 1.38 -18.91 17.40
CA LYS A 585 0.65 -19.02 18.69
C LYS A 585 0.67 -20.43 19.31
N GLN A 586 0.81 -21.48 18.50
CA GLN A 586 0.83 -22.88 18.95
C GLN A 586 2.24 -23.32 19.41
N GLN A 587 3.28 -22.55 19.06
CA GLN A 587 4.64 -22.84 19.48
C GLN A 587 4.79 -22.78 21.01
N LYS A 588 5.45 -23.79 21.58
CA LYS A 588 5.61 -23.98 23.03
C LYS A 588 6.18 -22.76 23.78
N ASN A 589 7.04 -21.99 23.12
CA ASN A 589 7.72 -20.82 23.71
C ASN A 589 7.07 -19.48 23.37
N PHE A 590 5.87 -19.46 22.75
CA PHE A 590 5.20 -18.22 22.35
C PHE A 590 5.12 -17.18 23.46
N HIS A 591 4.72 -17.57 24.68
CA HIS A 591 4.64 -16.61 25.80
C HIS A 591 6.00 -16.19 26.40
N ASN A 592 7.05 -16.96 26.14
CA ASN A 592 8.40 -16.70 26.64
C ASN A 592 9.31 -16.01 25.61
N ASP A 593 8.78 -15.76 24.41
CA ASP A 593 9.51 -15.09 23.35
C ASP A 593 9.78 -13.63 23.74
N PHE A 594 11.06 -13.28 23.93
CA PHE A 594 11.45 -11.99 24.49
C PHE A 594 10.93 -10.82 23.62
N TYR A 595 10.87 -11.01 22.30
CA TYR A 595 10.54 -9.93 21.37
C TYR A 595 9.13 -9.41 21.58
N ILE A 596 8.18 -10.31 21.85
CA ILE A 596 6.78 -9.94 22.05
C ILE A 596 6.40 -9.79 23.52
N SER A 597 7.23 -10.28 24.44
CA SER A 597 6.92 -10.31 25.86
C SER A 597 7.63 -9.24 26.69
N LYS A 598 8.68 -8.62 26.14
CA LYS A 598 9.49 -7.64 26.86
C LYS A 598 9.55 -6.29 26.16
N LEU A 599 9.87 -5.23 26.90
CA LEU A 599 10.11 -3.89 26.36
C LEU A 599 11.51 -3.79 25.72
N GLY A 600 11.58 -3.24 24.50
CA GLY A 600 12.82 -3.04 23.74
C GLY A 600 13.20 -1.58 23.51
N TYR A 601 14.38 -1.39 22.92
CA TYR A 601 14.85 -0.08 22.44
C TYR A 601 15.40 -0.20 21.02
N TYR A 602 14.91 0.65 20.11
CA TYR A 602 15.21 0.61 18.67
C TYR A 602 16.02 1.81 18.19
N THR A 603 16.81 1.58 17.14
CA THR A 603 17.56 2.61 16.43
C THR A 603 17.18 2.72 14.94
N ASP A 604 16.01 2.17 14.60
CA ASP A 604 15.37 2.10 13.28
C ASP A 604 14.92 3.47 12.74
N THR A 605 14.49 3.55 11.48
CA THR A 605 14.04 4.81 10.86
C THR A 605 12.97 5.52 11.69
N GLY A 606 13.24 6.76 12.07
CA GLY A 606 12.43 7.59 12.96
C GLY A 606 12.94 7.62 14.41
N ALA A 607 13.83 6.70 14.80
CA ALA A 607 14.47 6.68 16.10
C ALA A 607 15.46 7.84 16.29
N TYR A 608 15.63 8.33 17.52
CA TYR A 608 16.57 9.41 17.78
C TYR A 608 18.02 9.07 17.36
N TYR A 609 18.42 7.81 17.50
CA TYR A 609 19.78 7.34 17.19
C TYR A 609 19.91 6.65 15.82
N TRP A 610 18.90 6.75 14.95
CA TRP A 610 19.06 6.29 13.56
C TRP A 610 20.06 7.16 12.79
N TYR A 611 21.15 6.55 12.31
CA TYR A 611 22.32 7.25 11.75
C TYR A 611 22.82 8.44 12.59
N ASN A 612 22.58 8.39 13.91
CA ASN A 612 22.83 9.51 14.81
C ASN A 612 23.43 8.99 16.12
N LYS A 613 24.17 9.86 16.82
CA LYS A 613 24.88 9.50 18.06
C LYS A 613 25.04 10.71 18.95
N GLU A 614 25.41 10.46 20.21
CA GLU A 614 25.78 11.55 21.11
C GLU A 614 27.02 12.29 20.58
N SER A 615 27.00 13.62 20.70
CA SER A 615 28.06 14.48 20.19
C SER A 615 29.42 14.10 20.77
N ASN A 616 30.45 14.05 19.91
CA ASN A 616 31.82 13.67 20.24
C ASN A 616 32.02 12.25 20.79
N LEU A 617 31.03 11.35 20.64
CA LEU A 617 31.16 9.94 21.02
C LEU A 617 31.20 9.02 19.81
N THR A 618 31.68 7.79 19.99
CA THR A 618 31.37 6.67 19.07
C THR A 618 29.95 6.15 19.36
N TYR A 619 29.40 5.35 18.45
CA TYR A 619 28.08 4.77 18.66
C TYR A 619 28.09 3.77 19.81
N GLU A 620 29.17 2.99 19.95
CA GLU A 620 29.43 2.15 21.13
C GLU A 620 29.35 2.93 22.45
N GLN A 621 30.02 4.10 22.51
CA GLN A 621 30.00 4.97 23.69
C GLN A 621 28.61 5.57 23.95
N THR A 622 27.83 5.84 22.89
CA THR A 622 26.42 6.22 23.01
C THR A 622 25.61 5.09 23.65
N PHE A 623 25.75 3.83 23.22
CA PHE A 623 25.05 2.69 23.81
C PHE A 623 25.46 2.43 25.27
N ILE A 624 26.72 2.62 25.64
CA ILE A 624 27.17 2.55 27.05
C ILE A 624 26.39 3.57 27.90
N LYS A 625 26.31 4.83 27.43
CA LYS A 625 25.56 5.88 28.14
C LYS A 625 24.06 5.61 28.14
N LEU A 626 23.51 5.09 27.05
CA LEU A 626 22.10 4.76 26.91
C LEU A 626 21.70 3.65 27.87
N LYS A 627 22.44 2.53 27.92
CA LYS A 627 22.20 1.45 28.89
C LYS A 627 22.29 1.96 30.33
N LYS A 628 23.32 2.76 30.64
CA LYS A 628 23.46 3.37 31.97
C LYS A 628 22.26 4.27 32.31
N TYR A 629 21.80 5.07 31.36
CA TYR A 629 20.62 5.92 31.52
C TYR A 629 19.35 5.11 31.79
N HIS A 630 19.09 4.04 31.02
CA HIS A 630 17.94 3.16 31.24
C HIS A 630 17.95 2.54 32.64
N VAL A 631 19.10 2.03 33.08
CA VAL A 631 19.25 1.49 34.44
C VAL A 631 19.02 2.57 35.50
N GLN A 632 19.62 3.75 35.35
CA GLN A 632 19.51 4.85 36.31
C GLN A 632 18.11 5.47 36.40
N LYS A 633 17.32 5.40 35.31
CA LYS A 633 15.95 5.91 35.27
C LYS A 633 14.90 4.83 35.43
N HIS A 634 15.31 3.60 35.75
CA HIS A 634 14.41 2.45 35.89
C HIS A 634 13.52 2.24 34.65
N ILE A 635 14.07 2.45 33.46
CA ILE A 635 13.42 2.14 32.18
C ILE A 635 13.80 0.68 31.85
N PRO A 636 12.86 -0.27 31.90
CA PRO A 636 13.20 -1.69 31.95
C PRO A 636 13.39 -2.28 30.55
N ILE A 637 14.38 -1.76 29.81
CA ILE A 637 14.75 -2.28 28.48
C ILE A 637 15.41 -3.66 28.61
N GLN A 638 14.86 -4.63 27.90
CA GLN A 638 15.27 -6.04 27.94
C GLN A 638 15.82 -6.56 26.62
N TYR A 639 15.80 -5.78 25.54
CA TYR A 639 16.52 -6.06 24.32
C TYR A 639 16.81 -4.76 23.56
N TYR A 640 17.82 -4.80 22.69
CA TYR A 640 18.21 -3.68 21.85
C TYR A 640 18.28 -4.11 20.38
N GLU A 641 18.03 -3.15 19.51
CA GLU A 641 18.18 -3.30 18.07
C GLU A 641 19.29 -2.37 17.57
N LEU A 642 20.03 -2.84 16.56
CA LEU A 642 21.05 -2.07 15.84
C LEU A 642 20.70 -1.96 14.36
N ASP A 643 20.27 -0.76 13.97
CA ASP A 643 19.83 -0.49 12.61
C ASP A 643 21.04 -0.35 11.66
N SER A 644 20.78 -0.15 10.38
CA SER A 644 21.69 -0.18 9.25
C SER A 644 22.97 0.67 9.33
N TYR A 645 23.23 1.44 10.39
CA TYR A 645 24.41 2.31 10.51
C TYR A 645 25.75 1.56 10.73
N TRP A 646 25.71 0.35 11.31
CA TRP A 646 26.88 -0.29 11.92
C TRP A 646 27.79 -1.10 10.99
N TYR A 647 27.36 -1.40 9.77
CA TYR A 647 28.15 -2.15 8.77
C TYR A 647 28.51 -1.30 7.53
N TYR A 648 29.41 -1.83 6.71
CA TYR A 648 29.90 -1.15 5.51
C TYR A 648 28.90 -1.28 4.35
N LYS A 649 28.55 -0.13 3.78
CA LYS A 649 27.64 -0.01 2.63
C LYS A 649 28.36 0.59 1.42
N GLN A 650 27.75 0.45 0.25
CA GLN A 650 28.11 1.26 -0.91
C GLN A 650 27.93 2.75 -0.55
N ASN A 651 28.95 3.57 -0.76
CA ASN A 651 28.96 5.00 -0.38
C ASN A 651 28.76 5.29 1.13
N ASN A 652 29.65 4.78 1.99
CA ASN A 652 29.67 5.10 3.44
C ASN A 652 29.62 6.60 3.80
N ASN A 653 29.95 7.50 2.86
CA ASN A 653 29.95 8.94 3.05
C ASN A 653 28.56 9.60 2.85
N THR A 654 27.58 8.92 2.22
CA THR A 654 26.26 9.50 1.90
C THR A 654 25.15 9.13 2.89
N GLY A 655 25.42 8.33 3.93
CA GLY A 655 24.45 7.98 4.96
C GLY A 655 23.69 6.67 4.69
N GLU A 656 22.37 6.74 4.70
CA GLU A 656 21.40 5.62 4.66
C GLU A 656 21.47 4.72 3.42
N HIS A 657 21.79 5.31 2.27
CA HIS A 657 21.65 4.67 0.95
C HIS A 657 22.76 3.66 0.64
N GLY A 658 22.42 2.68 -0.21
CA GLY A 658 23.35 1.67 -0.74
C GLY A 658 23.24 0.30 -0.06
N GLY A 659 23.50 -0.75 -0.84
CA GLY A 659 23.50 -2.13 -0.38
C GLY A 659 24.71 -2.48 0.49
N ILE A 660 24.65 -3.65 1.14
CA ILE A 660 25.76 -4.19 1.93
C ILE A 660 26.98 -4.37 1.05
N LYS A 661 28.11 -3.78 1.44
CA LYS A 661 29.41 -4.05 0.83
C LYS A 661 30.19 -5.09 1.63
N LEU A 662 30.17 -4.96 2.96
CA LEU A 662 30.75 -5.90 3.90
C LEU A 662 29.92 -5.89 5.18
N TYR A 663 29.35 -7.05 5.52
CA TYR A 663 28.52 -7.23 6.70
C TYR A 663 29.38 -7.54 7.93
N GLU A 664 30.19 -6.57 8.33
CA GLU A 664 31.09 -6.61 9.49
C GLU A 664 30.98 -5.29 10.27
N PRO A 665 31.21 -5.30 11.59
CA PRO A 665 31.13 -4.10 12.40
C PRO A 665 32.19 -3.09 11.97
N ARG A 666 31.75 -1.86 11.72
CA ARG A 666 32.61 -0.73 11.42
C ARG A 666 33.41 -0.31 12.65
N LEU A 667 34.74 -0.36 12.56
CA LEU A 667 35.64 -0.01 13.67
C LEU A 667 35.56 1.47 14.10
N ASP A 668 35.10 2.37 13.23
CA ASP A 668 34.87 3.78 13.57
C ASP A 668 33.55 4.02 14.34
N ILE A 669 32.65 3.03 14.33
CA ILE A 669 31.33 3.07 14.98
C ILE A 669 31.32 2.21 16.25
N PHE A 670 31.81 0.97 16.14
CA PHE A 670 32.01 -0.02 17.21
C PHE A 670 33.46 -0.48 17.25
N PRO A 671 34.37 0.29 17.89
CA PRO A 671 35.80 -0.02 17.93
C PRO A 671 36.14 -1.39 18.52
N ASN A 672 35.30 -1.91 19.43
CA ASN A 672 35.48 -3.21 20.06
C ASN A 672 34.60 -4.32 19.43
N GLY A 673 33.85 -4.00 18.38
CA GLY A 673 32.93 -4.93 17.72
C GLY A 673 31.64 -5.19 18.50
N ILE A 674 30.68 -5.85 17.82
CA ILE A 674 29.33 -6.10 18.37
C ILE A 674 29.33 -7.16 19.48
N GLU A 675 30.23 -8.14 19.41
CA GLU A 675 30.33 -9.18 20.45
C GLU A 675 30.62 -8.58 21.83
N ILE A 676 31.55 -7.63 21.92
CA ILE A 676 31.87 -6.95 23.17
C ILE A 676 30.70 -6.06 23.62
N LEU A 677 30.04 -5.36 22.69
CA LEU A 677 28.83 -4.61 22.97
C LEU A 677 27.74 -5.49 23.60
N GLN A 678 27.44 -6.64 22.99
CA GLN A 678 26.40 -7.54 23.46
C GLN A 678 26.78 -8.17 24.81
N ARG A 679 27.97 -8.76 24.93
CA ARG A 679 28.38 -9.55 26.10
C ARG A 679 28.75 -8.71 27.33
N ASN A 680 29.36 -7.54 27.13
CA ASN A 680 29.89 -6.75 28.25
C ASN A 680 29.02 -5.54 28.59
N ILE A 681 28.35 -4.93 27.59
CA ILE A 681 27.63 -3.66 27.77
C ILE A 681 26.12 -3.89 27.89
N LEU A 682 25.49 -4.48 26.87
CA LEU A 682 24.04 -4.59 26.79
C LEU A 682 23.50 -5.72 27.69
N GLN A 683 24.14 -6.89 27.62
CA GLN A 683 23.80 -8.10 28.39
C GLN A 683 22.31 -8.47 28.27
N THR A 684 21.79 -8.33 27.06
CA THR A 684 20.40 -8.61 26.68
C THR A 684 20.39 -9.22 25.27
N PRO A 685 19.29 -9.87 24.85
CA PRO A 685 19.08 -10.21 23.45
C PRO A 685 19.34 -9.03 22.52
N LEU A 686 19.90 -9.35 21.35
CA LEU A 686 20.27 -8.38 20.32
C LEU A 686 19.56 -8.69 19.02
N ILE A 687 19.00 -7.64 18.41
CA ILE A 687 18.41 -7.64 17.08
C ILE A 687 19.34 -6.82 16.17
N VAL A 688 19.59 -7.28 14.95
CA VAL A 688 20.41 -6.52 13.99
C VAL A 688 19.73 -6.44 12.63
N HIS A 689 19.98 -5.31 11.96
CA HIS A 689 19.49 -4.99 10.63
C HIS A 689 20.31 -5.61 9.50
N HIS A 690 19.66 -6.03 8.42
CA HIS A 690 20.25 -6.57 7.19
C HIS A 690 19.53 -6.02 5.94
N LYS A 691 20.27 -5.74 4.86
CA LYS A 691 19.79 -5.24 3.55
C LYS A 691 20.13 -6.21 2.42
N TYR A 692 19.65 -5.90 1.22
CA TYR A 692 20.27 -6.42 0.00
C TYR A 692 21.78 -6.10 -0.10
N TYR A 693 22.50 -6.84 -0.94
CA TYR A 693 23.93 -6.62 -1.17
C TYR A 693 24.18 -5.67 -2.35
N SER A 694 25.24 -4.89 -2.26
CA SER A 694 25.72 -4.03 -3.36
C SER A 694 26.42 -4.85 -4.45
N THR A 695 26.42 -4.35 -5.69
CA THR A 695 27.16 -4.99 -6.81
C THR A 695 28.68 -4.94 -6.65
N ASP A 696 29.22 -4.11 -5.76
CA ASP A 696 30.64 -4.05 -5.39
C ASP A 696 30.94 -4.70 -4.03
N ASN A 697 30.06 -5.60 -3.55
CA ASN A 697 30.26 -6.30 -2.29
C ASN A 697 31.50 -7.22 -2.33
N LEU A 698 32.18 -7.34 -1.18
CA LEU A 698 33.47 -8.04 -1.09
C LEU A 698 33.34 -9.57 -1.02
N TYR A 699 32.12 -10.10 -0.92
CA TYR A 699 31.86 -11.53 -0.81
C TYR A 699 31.91 -12.26 -2.15
N GLN A 700 31.73 -11.54 -3.27
CA GLN A 700 31.77 -12.10 -4.63
C GLN A 700 33.09 -12.76 -5.01
N ASN A 701 34.18 -12.45 -4.30
CA ASN A 701 35.48 -13.12 -4.50
C ASN A 701 35.48 -14.58 -4.00
N LYS A 702 34.45 -15.01 -3.25
CA LYS A 702 34.39 -16.32 -2.60
C LYS A 702 33.07 -17.07 -2.82
N TYR A 703 31.98 -16.35 -3.09
CA TYR A 703 30.64 -16.91 -3.23
C TYR A 703 30.00 -16.39 -4.52
N GLN A 704 29.04 -17.14 -5.06
CA GLN A 704 28.30 -16.73 -6.24
C GLN A 704 27.21 -15.70 -5.90
N PHE A 705 27.17 -14.64 -6.71
CA PHE A 705 26.14 -13.61 -6.67
C PHE A 705 25.60 -13.34 -8.07
N LEU A 706 24.32 -13.03 -8.14
CA LEU A 706 23.70 -12.43 -9.31
C LEU A 706 23.69 -10.91 -9.14
N ASN A 707 24.46 -10.20 -9.97
CA ASN A 707 24.42 -8.74 -10.00
C ASN A 707 23.25 -8.26 -10.87
N GLY A 708 22.47 -7.33 -10.33
CA GLY A 708 21.41 -6.64 -11.07
C GLY A 708 21.97 -5.88 -12.25
N SER A 709 21.25 -5.90 -13.37
CA SER A 709 21.64 -5.21 -14.60
C SER A 709 21.66 -3.67 -14.45
N ASP A 710 21.02 -3.15 -13.41
CA ASP A 710 20.97 -1.72 -13.08
C ASP A 710 22.20 -1.24 -12.28
N GLY A 711 23.02 -2.18 -11.77
CA GLY A 711 24.23 -1.90 -11.03
C GLY A 711 24.04 -1.61 -9.53
N GLN A 712 22.83 -1.70 -8.97
CA GLN A 712 22.58 -1.33 -7.57
C GLN A 712 22.53 -2.52 -6.63
N VAL A 713 21.69 -3.51 -6.97
CA VAL A 713 21.38 -4.66 -6.13
C VAL A 713 22.11 -5.91 -6.61
N SER A 714 22.52 -6.76 -5.67
CA SER A 714 23.14 -8.06 -5.91
C SER A 714 22.55 -9.09 -4.95
N LEU A 715 22.29 -10.30 -5.45
CA LEU A 715 21.71 -11.39 -4.66
C LEU A 715 22.70 -12.55 -4.50
N PRO A 716 22.91 -13.06 -3.28
CA PRO A 716 23.65 -14.29 -3.07
C PRO A 716 22.84 -15.47 -3.60
N LEU A 717 23.50 -16.39 -4.33
CA LEU A 717 22.83 -17.55 -4.94
C LEU A 717 23.02 -18.86 -4.15
N GLU A 718 23.94 -18.89 -3.19
CA GLU A 718 24.38 -20.15 -2.56
C GLU A 718 24.01 -20.22 -1.07
N GLN A 719 23.45 -21.36 -0.64
CA GLN A 719 23.16 -21.65 0.77
C GLN A 719 24.36 -21.44 1.71
N ILE A 720 25.57 -21.83 1.27
CA ILE A 720 26.78 -21.75 2.09
C ILE A 720 27.12 -20.31 2.50
N PHE A 721 26.73 -19.32 1.68
CA PHE A 721 26.89 -17.92 2.01
C PHE A 721 26.01 -17.52 3.20
N PHE A 722 24.73 -17.89 3.17
CA PHE A 722 23.81 -17.62 4.27
C PHE A 722 24.25 -18.34 5.55
N ASN A 723 24.71 -19.58 5.46
CA ASN A 723 25.26 -20.31 6.61
C ASN A 723 26.43 -19.56 7.26
N LYS A 724 27.32 -18.96 6.46
CA LYS A 724 28.42 -18.10 6.96
C LYS A 724 27.88 -16.85 7.66
N ILE A 725 26.93 -16.14 7.05
CA ILE A 725 26.39 -14.88 7.61
C ILE A 725 25.67 -15.15 8.93
N PHE A 726 24.80 -16.16 8.98
CA PHE A 726 24.06 -16.50 10.19
C PHE A 726 24.96 -17.05 11.31
N SER A 727 25.96 -17.88 10.97
CA SER A 727 26.97 -18.34 11.95
C SER A 727 27.74 -17.16 12.56
N GLN A 728 28.09 -16.16 11.74
CA GLN A 728 28.82 -14.98 12.19
C GLN A 728 28.00 -14.14 13.17
N ILE A 729 26.75 -13.79 12.82
CA ILE A 729 25.92 -12.97 13.72
C ILE A 729 25.52 -13.73 15.00
N LYS A 730 25.39 -15.05 14.93
CA LYS A 730 25.14 -15.87 16.13
C LYS A 730 26.28 -15.75 17.14
N GLN A 731 27.54 -15.71 16.68
CA GLN A 731 28.71 -15.53 17.55
C GLN A 731 28.67 -14.19 18.30
N TRP A 732 28.10 -13.16 17.69
CA TRP A 732 27.92 -11.84 18.31
C TRP A 732 26.78 -11.80 19.34
N GLY A 733 26.02 -12.89 19.51
CA GLY A 733 24.89 -12.95 20.44
C GLY A 733 23.58 -12.42 19.86
N VAL A 734 23.46 -12.37 18.53
CA VAL A 734 22.21 -12.00 17.85
C VAL A 734 21.18 -13.12 17.98
N GLU A 735 19.94 -12.75 18.28
CA GLU A 735 18.80 -13.68 18.35
C GLU A 735 17.79 -13.48 17.22
N ILE A 736 17.72 -12.27 16.66
CA ILE A 736 16.80 -11.91 15.57
C ILE A 736 17.53 -11.07 14.53
N LEU A 737 17.31 -11.38 13.25
CA LEU A 737 17.75 -10.59 12.11
C LEU A 737 16.54 -9.89 11.47
N ILE A 738 16.63 -8.58 11.23
CA ILE A 738 15.67 -7.87 10.39
C ILE A 738 16.16 -7.96 8.95
N GLN A 739 15.44 -8.67 8.08
CA GLN A 739 15.64 -8.59 6.64
C GLN A 739 14.84 -7.41 6.11
N ASP A 740 15.54 -6.34 5.76
CA ASP A 740 14.99 -5.08 5.31
C ASP A 740 15.29 -4.82 3.82
N TRP A 741 14.64 -3.80 3.26
CA TRP A 741 14.70 -3.43 1.84
C TRP A 741 14.30 -4.60 0.92
N LEU A 742 13.36 -5.44 1.37
CA LEU A 742 12.85 -6.57 0.58
C LEU A 742 12.24 -6.08 -0.74
N SER A 743 11.49 -4.98 -0.73
CA SER A 743 10.94 -4.38 -1.94
C SER A 743 12.01 -4.06 -2.99
N SER A 744 13.14 -3.49 -2.60
CA SER A 744 14.25 -3.18 -3.51
C SER A 744 14.83 -4.41 -4.22
N VAL A 745 14.73 -5.60 -3.64
CA VAL A 745 15.15 -6.85 -4.31
C VAL A 745 14.35 -7.10 -5.60
N TYR A 746 13.13 -6.59 -5.71
CA TYR A 746 12.29 -6.75 -6.91
C TYR A 746 12.23 -5.48 -7.76
N GLU A 747 12.16 -4.33 -7.09
CA GLU A 747 12.04 -3.03 -7.76
C GLU A 747 13.34 -2.63 -8.46
N ASP A 748 14.45 -2.84 -7.76
CA ASP A 748 15.78 -2.38 -8.16
C ASP A 748 16.65 -3.53 -8.68
N MET A 749 16.11 -4.75 -8.83
CA MET A 749 16.83 -5.85 -9.46
C MET A 749 15.97 -6.61 -10.48
N PRO A 750 15.88 -6.14 -11.73
CA PRO A 750 15.14 -6.83 -12.78
C PRO A 750 15.37 -8.34 -12.86
N ASN A 751 16.63 -8.73 -12.77
CA ASN A 751 17.11 -10.09 -12.92
C ASN A 751 16.53 -11.07 -11.89
N SER A 752 16.08 -10.60 -10.72
CA SER A 752 15.47 -11.46 -9.69
C SER A 752 14.14 -12.08 -10.15
N SER A 753 13.54 -11.50 -11.20
CA SER A 753 12.22 -11.88 -11.74
C SER A 753 12.26 -12.41 -13.18
N TRP A 754 13.42 -12.76 -13.73
CA TRP A 754 13.50 -13.33 -15.09
C TRP A 754 13.26 -14.84 -15.13
N ASP A 755 13.45 -15.49 -14.00
CA ASP A 755 13.37 -16.94 -13.83
C ASP A 755 12.44 -17.26 -12.67
N VAL A 756 11.78 -18.42 -12.75
CA VAL A 756 10.77 -18.83 -11.77
C VAL A 756 11.33 -19.30 -10.42
N HIS A 757 12.65 -19.50 -10.31
CA HIS A 757 13.31 -20.05 -9.14
C HIS A 757 14.06 -18.99 -8.32
N ILE A 758 14.74 -18.05 -8.95
CA ILE A 758 15.73 -17.16 -8.29
C ILE A 758 15.17 -16.48 -7.03
N ALA A 759 14.01 -15.82 -7.13
CA ALA A 759 13.42 -15.09 -6.01
C ALA A 759 13.00 -16.02 -4.85
N ARG A 760 12.41 -17.18 -5.17
CA ARG A 760 12.01 -18.18 -4.19
C ARG A 760 13.23 -18.81 -3.51
N GLU A 761 14.25 -19.19 -4.29
CA GLU A 761 15.49 -19.77 -3.75
C GLU A 761 16.24 -18.80 -2.82
N TYR A 762 16.24 -17.49 -3.12
CA TYR A 762 16.77 -16.48 -2.20
C TYR A 762 16.09 -16.54 -0.82
N HIS A 763 14.75 -16.62 -0.78
CA HIS A 763 13.97 -16.71 0.44
C HIS A 763 14.23 -18.03 1.19
N LEU A 764 14.30 -19.15 0.47
CA LEU A 764 14.59 -20.46 1.05
C LEU A 764 16.01 -20.54 1.61
N HIS A 765 17.00 -19.96 0.93
CA HIS A 765 18.38 -19.95 1.42
C HIS A 765 18.54 -19.09 2.68
N LEU A 766 17.88 -17.93 2.72
CA LEU A 766 17.78 -17.08 3.92
C LEU A 766 17.14 -17.86 5.08
N ALA A 767 16.01 -18.54 4.82
CA ALA A 767 15.28 -19.35 5.79
C ALA A 767 16.14 -20.44 6.43
N GLU A 768 16.81 -21.24 5.59
CA GLU A 768 17.59 -22.39 6.05
C GLU A 768 18.84 -21.95 6.80
N GLY A 769 19.50 -20.85 6.38
CA GLY A 769 20.63 -20.29 7.11
C GLY A 769 20.22 -19.81 8.51
N ALA A 770 19.07 -19.14 8.62
CA ALA A 770 18.50 -18.69 9.89
C ALA A 770 18.17 -19.87 10.81
N LYS A 771 17.56 -20.92 10.24
CA LYS A 771 17.16 -22.14 10.95
C LYS A 771 18.36 -22.87 11.54
N GLN A 772 19.43 -23.04 10.75
CA GLN A 772 20.65 -23.71 11.19
C GLN A 772 21.35 -22.97 12.35
N ALA A 773 21.27 -21.64 12.36
CA ALA A 773 21.84 -20.83 13.45
C ALA A 773 20.90 -20.63 14.66
N GLY A 774 19.64 -21.04 14.55
CA GLY A 774 18.61 -20.76 15.54
C GLY A 774 18.40 -19.26 15.73
N ILE A 775 18.21 -18.53 14.61
CA ILE A 775 17.95 -17.10 14.54
C ILE A 775 16.58 -16.88 13.90
N LYS A 776 15.75 -16.05 14.52
CA LYS A 776 14.45 -15.68 13.94
C LYS A 776 14.59 -14.51 12.97
N LEU A 777 13.63 -14.37 12.06
CA LEU A 777 13.59 -13.29 11.08
C LEU A 777 12.41 -12.35 11.34
N ILE A 778 12.67 -11.05 11.14
CA ILE A 778 11.66 -10.02 10.92
C ILE A 778 11.74 -9.65 9.43
N TYR A 779 10.63 -9.70 8.72
CA TYR A 779 10.54 -9.12 7.37
C TYR A 779 10.14 -7.66 7.45
N CYS A 780 10.92 -6.81 6.78
CA CYS A 780 10.70 -5.38 6.70
C CYS A 780 10.67 -4.96 5.24
N MET A 781 9.78 -4.00 4.95
CA MET A 781 9.50 -3.57 3.60
C MET A 781 9.06 -4.70 2.63
N PRO A 782 8.25 -5.70 3.06
CA PRO A 782 7.86 -6.80 2.16
C PRO A 782 6.89 -6.32 1.09
N LEU A 783 6.98 -6.91 -0.10
CA LEU A 783 5.95 -6.85 -1.14
C LEU A 783 4.96 -8.01 -0.96
N ASN A 784 3.83 -7.98 -1.66
CA ASN A 784 2.79 -9.00 -1.52
C ASN A 784 3.29 -10.45 -1.71
N PRO A 785 4.18 -10.74 -2.69
CA PRO A 785 4.76 -12.07 -2.82
C PRO A 785 5.59 -12.49 -1.60
N ASP A 786 6.37 -11.57 -1.02
CA ASP A 786 7.21 -11.86 0.16
C ASP A 786 6.36 -12.23 1.38
N ILE A 787 5.16 -11.65 1.50
CA ILE A 787 4.22 -11.96 2.58
C ILE A 787 3.79 -13.42 2.51
N LEU A 788 3.39 -13.89 1.32
CA LEU A 788 2.97 -15.28 1.13
C LEU A 788 4.15 -16.25 1.17
N GLU A 789 5.34 -15.84 0.72
CA GLU A 789 6.56 -16.64 0.78
C GLU A 789 6.96 -17.00 2.23
N THR A 790 6.45 -16.27 3.23
CA THR A 790 6.61 -16.67 4.65
C THR A 790 5.96 -18.01 4.99
N LEU A 791 5.05 -18.54 4.17
CA LEU A 791 4.48 -19.87 4.33
C LEU A 791 5.52 -20.97 4.12
N GLU A 792 6.50 -20.75 3.24
CA GLU A 792 7.65 -21.63 3.04
C GLU A 792 8.80 -21.32 4.01
N ASN A 793 9.00 -20.03 4.34
CA ASN A 793 10.03 -19.62 5.30
C ASN A 793 9.56 -19.72 6.76
N THR A 794 9.81 -20.89 7.37
CA THR A 794 9.47 -21.17 8.77
C THR A 794 10.21 -20.33 9.82
N GLN A 795 11.26 -19.57 9.45
CA GLN A 795 12.00 -18.72 10.39
C GLN A 795 11.52 -17.27 10.44
N VAL A 796 10.62 -16.86 9.53
CA VAL A 796 9.94 -15.56 9.66
C VAL A 796 8.88 -15.68 10.73
N HIS A 797 9.11 -14.97 11.83
CA HIS A 797 8.18 -14.94 12.96
C HIS A 797 7.39 -13.64 13.02
N TYR A 798 7.96 -12.55 12.52
CA TYR A 798 7.38 -11.23 12.61
C TYR A 798 7.53 -10.48 11.30
N MET A 799 6.65 -9.51 11.08
CA MET A 799 6.66 -8.70 9.88
C MET A 799 6.24 -7.28 10.20
N ARG A 800 7.01 -6.29 9.75
CA ARG A 800 6.58 -4.90 9.81
C ARG A 800 5.41 -4.73 8.84
N ILE A 801 4.27 -4.28 9.35
CA ILE A 801 3.04 -4.08 8.56
C ILE A 801 2.59 -2.61 8.55
N SER A 802 3.53 -1.72 8.85
CA SER A 802 3.40 -0.28 8.71
C SER A 802 4.55 0.26 7.86
N ASP A 803 4.42 1.51 7.45
CA ASP A 803 5.57 2.31 6.98
C ASP A 803 6.56 2.57 8.13
N ASP A 804 7.73 3.11 7.79
CA ASP A 804 8.73 3.58 8.75
C ASP A 804 8.14 4.70 9.63
N TYR A 805 8.44 4.66 10.92
CA TYR A 805 7.79 5.49 11.95
C TYR A 805 7.74 7.00 11.63
N SER A 806 8.83 7.59 11.14
CA SER A 806 8.85 9.04 10.82
C SER A 806 8.37 9.41 9.42
N VAL A 807 8.08 8.43 8.55
CA VAL A 807 7.71 8.68 7.14
C VAL A 807 6.22 8.96 7.00
N ASN A 808 5.38 8.24 7.74
CA ASN A 808 3.93 8.36 7.69
C ASN A 808 3.34 8.63 9.08
N ILE A 809 2.65 9.76 9.26
CA ILE A 809 2.05 10.13 10.55
C ILE A 809 0.87 9.24 10.98
N ASN A 810 0.31 8.47 10.05
CA ASN A 810 -0.75 7.49 10.28
C ASN A 810 -0.22 6.05 10.32
N GLN A 811 1.09 5.87 10.47
CA GLN A 811 1.79 4.58 10.57
C GLN A 811 1.24 3.66 11.68
N TRP A 812 0.52 4.20 12.67
CA TRP A 812 -0.19 3.42 13.67
C TRP A 812 -1.34 2.58 13.07
N ASN A 813 -1.88 2.89 11.88
CA ASN A 813 -3.09 2.25 11.33
C ASN A 813 -2.82 0.86 10.71
N ILE A 814 -2.56 -0.14 11.53
CA ILE A 814 -2.19 -1.49 11.09
C ILE A 814 -3.31 -2.53 11.18
N GLY A 815 -4.48 -2.19 11.73
CA GLY A 815 -5.51 -3.16 12.12
C GLY A 815 -6.03 -4.06 11.00
N ARG A 816 -6.03 -3.59 9.74
CA ARG A 816 -6.41 -4.40 8.58
C ARG A 816 -5.30 -5.36 8.16
N ALA A 817 -4.06 -4.89 8.05
CA ALA A 817 -2.91 -5.72 7.71
C ALA A 817 -2.63 -6.80 8.78
N SER A 818 -2.97 -6.52 10.05
CA SER A 818 -2.94 -7.51 11.13
C SER A 818 -3.83 -8.73 10.85
N ILE A 819 -4.95 -8.60 10.13
CA ILE A 819 -5.85 -9.72 9.83
C ILE A 819 -5.12 -10.78 8.98
N ILE A 820 -4.44 -10.33 7.92
CA ILE A 820 -3.82 -11.25 6.96
C ILE A 820 -2.57 -11.89 7.55
N THR A 821 -1.68 -11.09 8.14
CA THR A 821 -0.41 -11.60 8.69
C THR A 821 -0.64 -12.57 9.84
N TRP A 822 -1.58 -12.26 10.73
CA TRP A 822 -1.96 -13.17 11.81
C TRP A 822 -2.46 -14.50 11.27
N ALA A 823 -3.38 -14.50 10.29
CA ALA A 823 -3.96 -15.72 9.74
C ALA A 823 -2.91 -16.70 9.17
N ILE A 824 -1.84 -16.19 8.54
CA ILE A 824 -0.72 -17.02 8.02
C ILE A 824 0.38 -17.29 9.07
N GLY A 825 0.08 -17.07 10.35
CA GLY A 825 0.97 -17.37 11.45
C GLY A 825 2.18 -16.46 11.51
N ILE A 826 2.04 -15.18 11.18
CA ILE A 826 3.07 -14.15 11.34
C ILE A 826 2.58 -13.09 12.32
N ILE A 827 3.44 -12.69 13.26
CA ILE A 827 3.10 -11.66 14.23
C ILE A 827 3.28 -10.27 13.59
N PRO A 828 2.24 -9.43 13.55
CA PRO A 828 2.37 -8.09 13.01
C PRO A 828 3.21 -7.18 13.91
N PHE A 829 4.04 -6.34 13.29
CA PHE A 829 4.91 -5.40 13.98
C PHE A 829 4.64 -3.97 13.47
N LYS A 830 4.38 -3.05 14.40
CA LYS A 830 4.06 -1.63 14.11
C LYS A 830 5.28 -0.76 13.83
N ASP A 831 6.51 -1.16 14.15
CA ASP A 831 7.67 -0.24 14.31
C ASP A 831 7.76 0.46 15.69
N THR A 832 8.90 1.13 15.92
CA THR A 832 9.23 1.96 17.07
C THR A 832 8.32 3.19 17.22
N PHE A 833 8.51 3.93 18.31
CA PHE A 833 7.85 5.20 18.56
C PHE A 833 8.60 6.04 19.60
N TRP A 834 8.37 7.36 19.57
CA TRP A 834 8.80 8.28 20.63
C TRP A 834 7.78 8.32 21.76
N THR A 835 8.27 8.39 23.00
CA THR A 835 7.43 8.56 24.19
C THR A 835 7.19 10.03 24.54
N ASN A 836 7.80 10.94 23.80
CA ASN A 836 7.60 12.39 23.90
C ASN A 836 7.33 13.00 22.53
N SER A 837 6.54 14.08 22.51
CA SER A 837 6.15 14.74 21.26
C SER A 837 7.35 15.35 20.54
N ILE A 838 8.35 15.81 21.29
CA ILE A 838 9.55 16.45 20.76
C ILE A 838 10.78 15.75 21.33
N GLN A 839 11.70 15.36 20.45
CA GLN A 839 13.06 14.96 20.81
C GLN A 839 14.02 16.14 20.59
N PRO A 840 14.75 16.60 21.62
CA PRO A 840 15.61 17.76 21.49
C PRO A 840 16.82 17.47 20.58
N GLN A 841 17.07 18.36 19.61
CA GLN A 841 18.12 18.18 18.59
C GLN A 841 17.94 16.88 17.80
N SER A 842 16.69 16.56 17.44
CA SER A 842 16.40 15.41 16.60
C SER A 842 17.04 15.55 15.21
N PRO A 843 17.57 14.47 14.61
CA PRO A 843 18.01 14.49 13.22
C PRO A 843 16.85 14.74 12.23
N TYR A 844 15.59 14.58 12.67
CA TYR A 844 14.38 14.83 11.88
C TYR A 844 13.87 16.27 11.93
N GLY A 845 14.72 17.23 12.32
CA GLY A 845 14.38 18.65 12.31
C GLY A 845 13.20 18.99 13.22
N ASN A 846 12.12 19.51 12.64
CA ASN A 846 10.91 19.94 13.37
C ASN A 846 9.83 18.86 13.46
N PHE A 847 10.15 17.58 13.16
CA PHE A 847 9.19 16.49 13.34
C PHE A 847 8.73 16.42 14.80
N THR A 848 7.42 16.24 14.97
CA THR A 848 6.78 16.07 16.28
C THR A 848 5.85 14.87 16.24
N GLU A 849 5.82 14.08 17.30
CA GLU A 849 4.87 12.97 17.47
C GLU A 849 3.59 13.48 18.16
N PRO A 850 2.45 13.57 17.47
CA PRO A 850 1.19 14.02 18.09
C PRO A 850 0.48 12.89 18.86
N ASN A 851 0.69 11.62 18.49
CA ASN A 851 -0.08 10.44 18.87
C ASN A 851 0.68 9.50 19.81
N ILE A 852 1.42 10.04 20.79
CA ILE A 852 2.30 9.27 21.69
C ILE A 852 1.58 8.07 22.34
N GLN A 853 0.42 8.32 22.96
CA GLN A 853 -0.32 7.27 23.68
C GLN A 853 -0.92 6.23 22.73
N LEU A 854 -1.41 6.68 21.57
CA LEU A 854 -1.95 5.79 20.53
C LEU A 854 -0.84 4.90 19.97
N ASN A 855 0.32 5.46 19.63
CA ASN A 855 1.48 4.69 19.15
C ASN A 855 1.93 3.64 20.16
N ALA A 856 1.98 4.00 21.45
CA ALA A 856 2.31 3.07 22.52
C ALA A 856 1.27 1.94 22.65
N LEU A 857 -0.03 2.28 22.57
CA LEU A 857 -1.13 1.31 22.61
C LEU A 857 -1.12 0.37 21.42
N ILE A 858 -0.97 0.90 20.20
CA ILE A 858 -0.91 0.08 19.00
C ILE A 858 0.32 -0.84 19.02
N ALA A 859 1.49 -0.35 19.47
CA ALA A 859 2.65 -1.21 19.59
C ALA A 859 2.35 -2.42 20.48
N LEU A 860 1.70 -2.19 21.63
CA LEU A 860 1.28 -3.25 22.55
C LEU A 860 0.20 -4.17 21.95
N MET A 861 -0.79 -3.60 21.29
CA MET A 861 -1.91 -4.33 20.67
C MET A 861 -1.52 -5.05 19.37
N SER A 862 -0.39 -4.71 18.75
CA SER A 862 0.15 -5.42 17.57
C SER A 862 0.67 -6.81 17.93
N LEU A 863 0.95 -7.08 19.21
CA LEU A 863 1.62 -8.29 19.68
C LEU A 863 3.07 -8.46 19.17
N GLY A 864 3.55 -7.61 18.25
CA GLY A 864 4.95 -7.53 17.84
C GLY A 864 5.84 -6.83 18.87
N GLY A 865 7.05 -6.47 18.44
CA GLY A 865 8.01 -5.77 19.29
C GLY A 865 7.51 -4.42 19.76
N VAL A 866 7.60 -4.17 21.08
CA VAL A 866 7.31 -2.86 21.68
C VAL A 866 8.63 -2.20 22.00
N ALA A 867 9.07 -1.28 21.12
CA ALA A 867 10.36 -0.63 21.26
C ALA A 867 10.26 0.89 21.25
N ILE A 868 10.76 1.53 22.30
CA ILE A 868 10.92 3.00 22.35
C ILE A 868 12.20 3.41 21.63
N SER A 869 12.29 4.68 21.23
CA SER A 869 13.45 5.20 20.49
C SER A 869 13.86 6.63 20.85
N ASP A 870 13.60 7.02 22.11
CA ASP A 870 13.88 8.37 22.61
C ASP A 870 15.38 8.65 22.82
N LYS A 871 15.75 9.93 22.79
CA LYS A 871 17.08 10.39 23.23
C LYS A 871 17.32 10.08 24.71
N ILE A 872 18.59 9.86 25.07
CA ILE A 872 19.05 9.88 26.48
C ILE A 872 18.52 11.14 27.19
N GLY A 873 17.85 10.94 28.33
CA GLY A 873 17.29 12.02 29.15
C GLY A 873 15.90 12.48 28.73
N ASN A 874 15.32 11.95 27.65
CA ASN A 874 14.05 12.41 27.08
C ASN A 874 13.02 11.28 26.89
N THR A 875 13.09 10.23 27.71
CA THR A 875 12.06 9.18 27.76
C THR A 875 10.95 9.59 28.73
N ASN A 876 9.70 9.53 28.29
CA ASN A 876 8.54 9.67 29.16
C ASN A 876 8.26 8.35 29.88
N VAL A 877 8.81 8.21 31.09
CA VAL A 877 8.66 7.02 31.92
C VAL A 877 7.19 6.75 32.28
N THR A 878 6.35 7.78 32.35
CA THR A 878 4.91 7.60 32.59
C THR A 878 4.25 6.81 31.46
N VAL A 879 4.57 7.10 30.20
CA VAL A 879 4.08 6.33 29.05
C VAL A 879 4.59 4.88 29.11
N VAL A 880 5.90 4.71 29.31
CA VAL A 880 6.54 3.38 29.38
C VAL A 880 5.92 2.51 30.48
N ASN A 881 5.67 3.08 31.65
CA ASN A 881 5.10 2.38 32.79
C ASN A 881 3.67 1.90 32.55
N ARG A 882 2.93 2.45 31.58
CA ARG A 882 1.59 1.93 31.23
C ARG A 882 1.65 0.65 30.39
N LEU A 883 2.80 0.34 29.78
CA LEU A 883 2.98 -0.78 28.85
C LEU A 883 3.43 -2.07 29.54
N CYS A 884 4.17 -1.94 30.65
CA CYS A 884 4.88 -3.07 31.25
C CYS A 884 4.97 -3.03 32.78
N ARG A 885 5.39 -4.15 33.35
CA ARG A 885 5.86 -4.30 34.74
C ARG A 885 7.24 -3.66 34.93
N LEU A 886 7.68 -3.53 36.18
CA LEU A 886 9.01 -2.98 36.51
C LEU A 886 10.20 -3.79 35.94
N ASP A 887 10.00 -5.06 35.57
CA ASP A 887 11.00 -5.90 34.92
C ASP A 887 10.89 -5.89 33.38
N GLY A 888 10.00 -5.07 32.82
CA GLY A 888 9.82 -4.90 31.39
C GLY A 888 8.90 -5.92 30.74
N VAL A 889 8.23 -6.80 31.50
CA VAL A 889 7.17 -7.68 30.95
C VAL A 889 5.99 -6.86 30.46
N LEU A 890 5.64 -7.00 29.19
CA LEU A 890 4.54 -6.29 28.53
C LEU A 890 3.17 -6.83 28.92
N PHE A 891 2.20 -5.94 29.14
CA PHE A 891 0.79 -6.30 29.31
C PHE A 891 0.12 -6.47 27.95
N ARG A 892 0.50 -7.50 27.22
CA ARG A 892 0.05 -7.75 25.85
C ARG A 892 -1.25 -8.57 25.79
N PRO A 893 -2.01 -8.48 24.69
CA PRO A 893 -3.15 -9.36 24.44
C PRO A 893 -2.73 -10.78 24.04
N GLU A 894 -3.73 -11.67 23.86
CA GLU A 894 -3.53 -13.05 23.38
C GLU A 894 -3.43 -13.17 21.86
N ARG A 895 -3.89 -12.15 21.12
CA ARG A 895 -3.77 -12.02 19.66
C ARG A 895 -3.59 -10.55 19.27
N PRO A 896 -3.03 -10.23 18.09
CA PRO A 896 -3.00 -8.85 17.63
C PRO A 896 -4.40 -8.28 17.48
N ALA A 897 -4.55 -6.97 17.70
CA ALA A 897 -5.76 -6.26 17.38
C ALA A 897 -5.97 -6.19 15.87
N THR A 898 -7.19 -6.53 15.45
CA THR A 898 -7.60 -6.56 14.06
C THR A 898 -8.81 -5.66 13.83
N ALA A 899 -8.95 -5.11 12.63
CA ALA A 899 -10.12 -4.34 12.27
C ALA A 899 -11.38 -5.23 12.35
N MET A 900 -12.45 -4.70 12.95
CA MET A 900 -13.72 -5.41 13.08
C MET A 900 -14.44 -5.50 11.73
N ASP A 901 -15.17 -6.60 11.51
CA ASP A 901 -15.89 -6.85 10.26
C ASP A 901 -16.88 -5.74 9.90
N SER A 902 -17.52 -5.12 10.91
CA SER A 902 -18.47 -4.01 10.69
C SER A 902 -17.83 -2.83 9.97
N THR A 903 -16.52 -2.61 10.14
CA THR A 903 -15.81 -1.55 9.43
C THR A 903 -15.93 -1.70 7.92
N PHE A 904 -16.05 -2.93 7.39
CA PHE A 904 -16.09 -3.20 5.95
C PHE A 904 -17.45 -2.93 5.29
N LEU A 905 -18.53 -2.71 6.06
CA LEU A 905 -19.84 -2.36 5.51
C LEU A 905 -19.80 -1.05 4.71
N GLY A 906 -20.45 -1.04 3.54
CA GLY A 906 -20.55 0.17 2.72
C GLY A 906 -21.41 1.25 3.39
N SER A 907 -22.63 0.86 3.79
CA SER A 907 -23.58 1.69 4.53
C SER A 907 -23.90 1.07 5.88
N GLY A 908 -24.01 1.88 6.92
CA GLY A 908 -24.38 1.42 8.27
C GLY A 908 -23.24 0.87 9.12
N GLY A 909 -22.01 0.76 8.61
CA GLY A 909 -20.80 0.48 9.40
C GLY A 909 -20.10 1.75 9.92
N PRO A 910 -19.15 1.62 10.86
CA PRO A 910 -18.43 2.74 11.44
C PRO A 910 -17.56 3.47 10.41
N LYS A 911 -17.62 4.82 10.43
CA LYS A 911 -16.81 5.69 9.56
C LYS A 911 -15.50 6.09 10.26
N GLY A 912 -14.58 5.13 10.36
CA GLY A 912 -13.31 5.29 11.06
C GLY A 912 -12.63 3.95 11.30
N GLU A 913 -11.80 3.88 12.34
CA GLU A 913 -11.13 2.67 12.78
C GLU A 913 -11.80 2.12 14.04
N MET A 914 -12.14 0.83 14.02
CA MET A 914 -12.65 0.08 15.17
C MET A 914 -12.00 -1.29 15.18
N TRP A 915 -11.21 -1.59 16.21
CA TRP A 915 -10.38 -2.78 16.27
C TRP A 915 -10.67 -3.59 17.52
N HIS A 916 -10.57 -4.92 17.40
CA HIS A 916 -10.85 -5.87 18.47
C HIS A 916 -9.64 -6.75 18.77
N THR A 917 -9.38 -6.97 20.06
CA THR A 917 -8.52 -8.05 20.59
C THR A 917 -9.08 -8.53 21.94
N TYR A 918 -8.46 -9.54 22.53
CA TYR A 918 -8.78 -10.02 23.87
C TYR A 918 -7.53 -10.42 24.65
N SER A 919 -7.67 -10.46 25.97
CA SER A 919 -6.72 -11.07 26.89
C SER A 919 -7.41 -12.16 27.71
N SER A 920 -6.63 -13.07 28.27
CA SER A 920 -7.13 -14.04 29.24
C SER A 920 -6.37 -13.97 30.55
N ASP A 921 -6.83 -14.69 31.57
CA ASP A 921 -5.97 -15.14 32.66
C ASP A 921 -5.02 -16.27 32.20
N ALA A 922 -4.04 -16.63 33.01
CA ALA A 922 -3.07 -17.66 32.62
C ALA A 922 -3.67 -19.08 32.50
N GLN A 923 -4.78 -19.36 33.19
CA GLN A 923 -5.51 -20.62 33.10
C GLN A 923 -6.51 -20.67 31.92
N GLN A 924 -6.68 -19.57 31.18
CA GLN A 924 -7.66 -19.45 30.10
C GLN A 924 -9.10 -19.78 30.54
N SER A 925 -9.42 -19.40 31.78
CA SER A 925 -10.74 -19.53 32.39
C SER A 925 -11.56 -18.23 32.30
N PHE A 926 -10.91 -17.10 32.05
CA PHE A 926 -11.51 -15.77 32.05
C PHE A 926 -10.97 -14.94 30.88
N PHE A 927 -11.85 -14.39 30.05
CA PHE A 927 -11.48 -13.65 28.83
C PHE A 927 -12.07 -12.24 28.82
N VAL A 928 -11.21 -11.23 28.64
CA VAL A 928 -11.60 -9.81 28.58
C VAL A 928 -11.43 -9.32 27.15
N GLU A 929 -12.47 -8.67 26.62
CA GLU A 929 -12.43 -8.08 25.27
C GLU A 929 -11.99 -6.62 25.33
N TYR A 930 -11.26 -6.20 24.31
CA TYR A 930 -10.83 -4.84 24.11
C TYR A 930 -11.30 -4.36 22.74
N ILE A 931 -12.05 -3.26 22.72
CA ILE A 931 -12.41 -2.56 21.50
C ILE A 931 -11.80 -1.17 21.54
N MET A 932 -10.90 -0.90 20.60
CA MET A 932 -10.34 0.42 20.40
C MET A 932 -11.07 1.09 19.23
N ILE A 933 -11.51 2.34 19.42
CA ILE A 933 -11.98 3.20 18.34
C ILE A 933 -11.04 4.40 18.19
N THR A 934 -10.81 4.83 16.94
CA THR A 934 -10.08 6.07 16.62
C THR A 934 -10.48 6.55 15.23
N ASN A 935 -10.24 7.84 14.96
CA ASN A 935 -10.59 8.47 13.68
C ASN A 935 -12.06 8.27 13.27
N LEU A 936 -12.96 8.08 14.24
CA LEU A 936 -14.37 7.87 13.98
C LEU A 936 -15.06 9.21 13.72
N THR A 937 -15.52 9.45 12.49
CA THR A 937 -16.05 10.77 12.08
C THR A 937 -17.46 11.05 12.61
N GLU A 938 -18.20 10.00 12.96
CA GLU A 938 -19.56 10.06 13.50
C GLU A 938 -19.78 8.97 14.54
N SER A 939 -20.63 9.20 15.54
CA SER A 939 -20.90 8.20 16.56
C SER A 939 -21.50 6.94 15.95
N TYR A 940 -21.18 5.77 16.51
CA TYR A 940 -21.59 4.48 15.98
C TYR A 940 -22.32 3.66 17.03
N ILE A 941 -23.42 3.00 16.66
CA ILE A 941 -24.17 2.12 17.56
C ILE A 941 -23.60 0.71 17.42
N PHE A 942 -22.79 0.31 18.39
CA PHE A 942 -22.20 -1.02 18.46
C PHE A 942 -23.19 -1.99 19.11
N SER A 943 -23.49 -3.10 18.44
CA SER A 943 -24.45 -4.10 18.90
C SER A 943 -23.80 -5.38 19.43
N TRP A 944 -24.55 -6.13 20.26
CA TRP A 944 -24.14 -7.45 20.76
C TRP A 944 -23.59 -8.34 19.64
N ASN A 945 -24.32 -8.49 18.55
CA ASN A 945 -23.97 -9.42 17.46
C ASN A 945 -22.62 -9.12 16.78
N GLU A 946 -22.17 -7.86 16.78
CA GLU A 946 -20.89 -7.47 16.18
C GLU A 946 -19.67 -7.95 16.98
N LEU A 947 -19.82 -8.15 18.29
CA LEU A 947 -18.76 -8.75 19.12
C LEU A 947 -18.50 -10.23 18.76
N PHE A 948 -19.47 -10.89 18.09
CA PHE A 948 -19.49 -12.34 17.85
C PHE A 948 -19.36 -12.74 16.37
N ASN A 949 -19.66 -11.85 15.43
CA ASN A 949 -19.41 -12.11 14.00
C ASN A 949 -17.91 -12.26 13.67
N THR A 950 -17.01 -11.93 14.60
CA THR A 950 -15.56 -12.11 14.49
C THR A 950 -15.04 -13.50 14.90
N GLN A 951 -15.93 -14.43 15.31
CA GLN A 951 -15.52 -15.63 16.06
C GLN A 951 -15.58 -16.96 15.31
N GLU A 952 -14.59 -17.17 14.43
CA GLU A 952 -13.79 -18.39 14.48
C GLU A 952 -12.44 -17.96 15.07
N ASP A 953 -12.38 -18.04 16.39
CA ASP A 953 -11.21 -17.65 17.17
C ASP A 953 -10.12 -18.71 17.04
N ASP A 954 -8.82 -18.34 17.11
CA ASP A 954 -7.75 -19.35 17.17
C ASP A 954 -7.79 -20.19 18.46
N ASN A 955 -8.70 -19.84 19.39
CA ASN A 955 -8.90 -20.57 20.64
C ASN A 955 -10.31 -21.19 20.71
N PRO A 956 -10.48 -22.48 20.36
CA PRO A 956 -11.78 -23.16 20.41
C PRO A 956 -12.35 -23.33 21.83
N ASN A 957 -11.55 -23.05 22.87
CA ASN A 957 -11.95 -23.19 24.26
C ASN A 957 -12.42 -21.87 24.90
N ARG A 958 -12.41 -20.75 24.16
CA ARG A 958 -12.88 -19.47 24.71
C ARG A 958 -14.41 -19.50 24.88
N ILE A 959 -14.85 -19.41 26.14
CA ILE A 959 -16.28 -19.36 26.48
C ILE A 959 -16.70 -17.89 26.55
N ILE A 960 -17.74 -17.56 25.79
CA ILE A 960 -18.35 -16.23 25.75
C ILE A 960 -19.32 -16.09 26.92
N SER A 961 -19.24 -14.99 27.67
CA SER A 961 -20.26 -14.65 28.66
C SER A 961 -21.52 -14.11 27.99
N ASP A 962 -22.71 -14.42 28.55
CA ASP A 962 -23.97 -13.77 28.15
C ASP A 962 -24.08 -12.31 28.65
N ILE A 963 -23.22 -11.93 29.59
CA ILE A 963 -23.24 -10.64 30.26
C ILE A 963 -21.81 -10.12 30.38
N TYR A 964 -21.59 -8.90 29.89
CA TYR A 964 -20.37 -8.14 30.09
C TYR A 964 -20.67 -6.86 30.85
N LEU A 965 -19.72 -6.46 31.68
CA LEU A 965 -19.60 -5.10 32.14
C LEU A 965 -18.64 -4.36 31.21
N VAL A 966 -19.08 -3.22 30.67
CA VAL A 966 -18.31 -2.45 29.70
C VAL A 966 -18.01 -1.07 30.25
N PHE A 967 -16.76 -0.64 30.15
CA PHE A 967 -16.33 0.72 30.51
C PHE A 967 -15.24 1.22 29.57
N GLU A 968 -15.13 2.54 29.44
CA GLU A 968 -13.98 3.17 28.78
C GLU A 968 -12.82 3.28 29.78
N LEU A 969 -11.59 2.93 29.38
CA LEU A 969 -10.44 2.89 30.28
C LEU A 969 -10.18 4.24 30.98
N GLU A 970 -10.25 5.35 30.26
CA GLU A 970 -10.01 6.69 30.80
C GLU A 970 -11.19 7.20 31.66
N ASN A 971 -12.34 6.53 31.60
CA ASN A 971 -13.53 6.83 32.40
C ASN A 971 -14.16 5.56 32.98
N SER A 972 -13.37 4.79 33.73
CA SER A 972 -13.76 3.45 34.19
C SER A 972 -14.94 3.40 35.15
N ARG A 973 -15.40 4.56 35.67
CA ARG A 973 -16.55 4.65 36.58
C ARG A 973 -17.87 4.80 35.85
N ASP A 974 -17.83 5.19 34.58
CA ASP A 974 -19.00 5.22 33.71
C ASP A 974 -19.06 3.88 32.94
N TYR A 975 -19.84 2.94 33.49
CA TYR A 975 -19.97 1.59 32.97
C TYR A 975 -21.39 1.28 32.50
N TYR A 976 -21.50 0.24 31.67
CA TYR A 976 -22.74 -0.23 31.09
C TYR A 976 -22.81 -1.76 31.15
N TRP A 977 -23.98 -2.29 31.46
CA TRP A 977 -24.25 -3.72 31.36
C TRP A 977 -24.62 -4.07 29.91
N PHE A 978 -23.84 -4.96 29.30
CA PHE A 978 -24.00 -5.40 27.91
C PHE A 978 -24.36 -6.89 27.89
N THR A 979 -25.48 -7.25 27.26
CA THR A 979 -26.15 -8.55 27.43
C THR A 979 -26.66 -9.13 26.11
N SER A 980 -26.58 -10.46 25.96
CA SER A 980 -27.20 -11.19 24.85
C SER A 980 -28.73 -11.14 24.88
N ILE A 981 -29.32 -11.18 26.08
CA ILE A 981 -30.77 -11.38 26.30
C ILE A 981 -31.62 -10.33 25.59
N ASN A 982 -31.15 -9.06 25.60
CA ASN A 982 -31.88 -7.93 25.02
C ASN A 982 -31.23 -7.38 23.74
N SER A 983 -30.22 -8.06 23.17
CA SER A 983 -29.41 -7.53 22.06
C SER A 983 -28.94 -6.10 22.32
N SER A 984 -28.32 -5.88 23.49
CA SER A 984 -27.94 -4.54 23.94
C SER A 984 -27.01 -3.84 22.95
N THR A 985 -27.06 -2.51 22.95
CA THR A 985 -26.21 -1.65 22.12
C THR A 985 -25.45 -0.65 22.96
N ILE A 986 -24.27 -0.23 22.49
CA ILE A 986 -23.46 0.83 23.08
C ILE A 986 -23.25 1.93 22.04
N LEU A 987 -23.44 3.19 22.45
CA LEU A 987 -23.10 4.33 21.60
C LEU A 987 -21.61 4.62 21.72
N MET A 988 -20.86 4.28 20.67
CA MET A 988 -19.45 4.59 20.52
C MET A 988 -19.31 6.05 20.05
N PRO A 989 -18.58 6.92 20.78
CA PRO A 989 -18.49 8.34 20.48
C PRO A 989 -17.63 8.63 19.23
N SER A 990 -17.94 9.72 18.53
CA SER A 990 -17.05 10.23 17.47
C SER A 990 -15.74 10.74 18.06
N CYS A 991 -14.65 10.49 17.33
CA CYS A 991 -13.27 10.84 17.71
C CYS A 991 -12.46 11.12 16.43
N ALA A 992 -12.91 12.09 15.64
CA ALA A 992 -12.28 12.43 14.36
C ALA A 992 -10.85 12.94 14.53
N GLN A 993 -9.97 12.61 13.59
CA GLN A 993 -8.61 13.14 13.54
C GLN A 993 -8.62 14.65 13.29
N ASP A 994 -7.77 15.38 14.01
CA ASP A 994 -7.46 16.76 13.67
C ASP A 994 -6.61 16.81 12.39
N LYS A 995 -7.13 17.42 11.33
CA LYS A 995 -6.47 17.49 10.02
C LYS A 995 -5.23 18.41 10.00
N LEU A 996 -5.07 19.30 10.96
CA LEU A 996 -3.94 20.24 11.05
C LEU A 996 -2.79 19.67 11.87
N THR A 997 -3.12 19.02 12.98
CA THR A 997 -2.11 18.47 13.92
C THR A 997 -1.86 16.99 13.71
N TYR A 998 -2.70 16.31 12.92
CA TYR A 998 -2.74 14.85 12.75
C TYR A 998 -2.93 14.08 14.06
N TYR A 999 -3.41 14.77 15.10
CA TYR A 999 -3.78 14.13 16.35
C TYR A 999 -5.03 13.28 16.17
N SER A 1000 -4.90 12.00 16.50
CA SER A 1000 -5.92 10.96 16.43
C SER A 1000 -6.35 10.60 17.86
N PRO A 1001 -7.43 11.21 18.38
CA PRO A 1001 -7.99 10.77 19.64
C PRO A 1001 -8.48 9.33 19.52
N PHE A 1002 -8.43 8.58 20.62
CA PHE A 1002 -8.91 7.21 20.67
C PHE A 1002 -9.66 6.95 21.98
N HIS A 1003 -10.55 5.96 21.95
CA HIS A 1003 -11.21 5.41 23.13
C HIS A 1003 -10.94 3.91 23.18
N LEU A 1004 -10.67 3.38 24.37
CA LEU A 1004 -10.46 1.96 24.60
C LEU A 1004 -11.54 1.45 25.55
N PHE A 1005 -12.47 0.67 25.00
CA PHE A 1005 -13.53 0.01 25.74
C PHE A 1005 -13.08 -1.38 26.20
N VAL A 1006 -13.31 -1.68 27.47
CA VAL A 1006 -12.97 -2.93 28.13
C VAL A 1006 -14.27 -3.68 28.45
N PHE A 1007 -14.42 -4.89 27.93
CA PHE A 1007 -15.58 -5.75 28.18
C PHE A 1007 -15.15 -6.87 29.13
N VAL A 1008 -15.54 -6.75 30.39
CA VAL A 1008 -15.23 -7.71 31.43
C VAL A 1008 -16.39 -8.71 31.55
N PRO A 1009 -16.16 -10.02 31.42
CA PRO A 1009 -17.23 -11.00 31.52
C PRO A 1009 -17.73 -11.06 32.97
N TYR A 1010 -19.05 -11.02 33.12
CA TYR A 1010 -19.70 -11.16 34.42
C TYR A 1010 -19.94 -12.64 34.74
N SER A 1011 -19.49 -13.09 35.91
CA SER A 1011 -19.73 -14.45 36.39
C SER A 1011 -21.06 -14.53 37.14
N LYS A 1012 -21.96 -15.45 36.75
CA LYS A 1012 -23.22 -15.68 37.48
C LYS A 1012 -23.01 -16.31 38.88
N ILE A 1013 -21.77 -16.68 39.21
CA ILE A 1013 -21.42 -17.31 40.50
C ILE A 1013 -21.16 -16.25 41.58
N SER A 1014 -20.73 -15.04 41.22
CA SER A 1014 -20.28 -14.03 42.18
C SER A 1014 -20.58 -12.63 41.66
N ASN A 1015 -20.92 -11.73 42.58
CA ASN A 1015 -21.17 -10.35 42.24
C ASN A 1015 -19.90 -9.47 42.19
N TRP A 1016 -18.74 -10.06 42.45
CA TRP A 1016 -17.44 -9.39 42.34
C TRP A 1016 -16.95 -9.35 40.89
N ILE A 1017 -16.45 -8.18 40.46
CA ILE A 1017 -16.04 -7.90 39.09
C ILE A 1017 -14.64 -7.31 39.09
N LEU A 1018 -13.74 -7.85 38.25
CA LEU A 1018 -12.38 -7.32 38.11
C LEU A 1018 -12.36 -6.15 37.11
N PHE A 1019 -11.91 -4.98 37.55
CA PHE A 1019 -11.58 -3.87 36.64
C PHE A 1019 -10.08 -3.86 36.26
N GLY A 1020 -9.23 -4.46 37.11
CA GLY A 1020 -7.82 -4.65 36.84
C GLY A 1020 -6.93 -3.49 37.30
N GLU A 1021 -5.71 -3.43 36.75
CA GLU A 1021 -4.74 -2.37 37.02
C GLU A 1021 -4.98 -1.19 36.07
N LEU A 1022 -5.93 -0.31 36.40
CA LEU A 1022 -6.39 0.78 35.53
C LEU A 1022 -5.31 1.79 35.13
N SER A 1023 -4.14 1.76 35.78
CA SER A 1023 -2.98 2.58 35.37
C SER A 1023 -2.28 2.06 34.10
N LYS A 1024 -2.57 0.82 33.68
CA LYS A 1024 -1.99 0.19 32.50
C LYS A 1024 -2.89 0.37 31.27
N GLN A 1025 -2.29 0.30 30.09
CA GLN A 1025 -3.04 0.41 28.83
C GLN A 1025 -3.97 -0.79 28.61
N LEU A 1026 -3.54 -2.00 28.98
CA LEU A 1026 -4.41 -3.17 29.07
C LEU A 1026 -4.52 -3.59 30.55
N PRO A 1027 -5.61 -3.22 31.25
CA PRO A 1027 -5.71 -3.36 32.70
C PRO A 1027 -5.87 -4.80 33.18
N ILE A 1028 -6.33 -5.73 32.33
CA ILE A 1028 -6.55 -7.13 32.68
C ILE A 1028 -5.87 -8.05 31.67
N THR A 1029 -4.74 -8.62 32.06
CA THR A 1029 -3.93 -9.51 31.22
C THR A 1029 -3.30 -10.63 32.04
N ARG A 1030 -2.94 -11.75 31.40
CA ARG A 1030 -2.33 -12.90 32.07
C ARG A 1030 -0.99 -12.62 32.75
N GLN A 1031 -0.28 -11.58 32.31
CA GLN A 1031 1.01 -11.20 32.89
C GLN A 1031 0.84 -10.61 34.30
N ARG A 1032 -0.36 -10.11 34.62
CA ARG A 1032 -0.75 -9.65 35.95
C ARG A 1032 -1.64 -10.66 36.69
N PHE A 1033 -2.61 -11.27 36.01
CA PHE A 1033 -3.62 -12.12 36.66
C PHE A 1033 -3.50 -13.58 36.20
N SER A 1034 -3.09 -14.46 37.11
CA SER A 1034 -2.80 -15.86 36.76
C SER A 1034 -3.98 -16.81 36.96
N SER A 1035 -4.86 -16.53 37.91
CA SER A 1035 -6.09 -17.29 38.13
C SER A 1035 -7.16 -16.43 38.79
N ILE A 1036 -8.41 -16.64 38.38
CA ILE A 1036 -9.58 -15.98 38.95
C ILE A 1036 -10.54 -17.07 39.44
N GLN A 1037 -10.97 -17.00 40.70
CA GLN A 1037 -11.80 -18.02 41.33
C GLN A 1037 -12.99 -17.38 42.05
N TYR A 1038 -14.15 -18.00 41.88
CA TYR A 1038 -15.43 -17.59 42.49
C TYR A 1038 -15.95 -18.72 43.38
N SER A 1039 -16.47 -18.40 44.57
CA SER A 1039 -17.10 -19.39 45.45
C SER A 1039 -18.25 -18.81 46.26
N LEU A 1040 -19.33 -19.58 46.38
CA LEU A 1040 -20.57 -19.27 47.12
C LEU A 1040 -20.71 -20.05 48.43
N ASN A 1041 -19.64 -20.65 48.96
CA ASN A 1041 -19.72 -21.46 50.18
C ASN A 1041 -19.92 -20.59 51.43
N GLY A 1042 -21.17 -20.17 51.69
CA GLY A 1042 -21.60 -19.41 52.86
C GLY A 1042 -21.52 -17.89 52.70
N THR A 1043 -20.47 -17.37 52.04
CA THR A 1043 -20.29 -15.96 51.67
C THR A 1043 -19.88 -15.84 50.20
N ASP A 1044 -20.28 -14.77 49.52
CA ASP A 1044 -19.82 -14.48 48.14
C ASP A 1044 -18.34 -14.10 48.18
N THR A 1045 -17.49 -15.05 47.79
CA THR A 1045 -16.04 -14.91 47.85
C THR A 1045 -15.42 -14.90 46.46
N PHE A 1046 -14.50 -13.96 46.28
CA PHE A 1046 -13.76 -13.75 45.03
C PHE A 1046 -12.27 -13.76 45.32
N LYS A 1047 -11.52 -14.59 44.59
CA LYS A 1047 -10.07 -14.73 44.74
C LYS A 1047 -9.36 -14.53 43.42
N ILE A 1048 -8.29 -13.75 43.44
CA ILE A 1048 -7.45 -13.53 42.26
C ILE A 1048 -5.97 -13.65 42.64
N ASN A 1049 -5.21 -14.38 41.83
CA ASN A 1049 -3.77 -14.41 41.92
C ASN A 1049 -3.16 -13.27 41.10
N VAL A 1050 -2.47 -12.35 41.77
CA VAL A 1050 -1.81 -11.19 41.19
C VAL A 1050 -0.30 -11.40 41.20
N THR A 1051 0.33 -11.35 40.04
CA THR A 1051 1.77 -11.55 39.86
C THR A 1051 2.49 -10.22 39.77
N GLY A 1052 3.61 -10.05 40.46
CA GLY A 1052 4.49 -8.88 40.38
C GLY A 1052 5.97 -9.20 40.58
N VAL A 1053 6.82 -8.18 40.56
CA VAL A 1053 8.26 -8.28 40.87
C VAL A 1053 8.61 -7.52 42.14
N TYR A 1054 9.76 -7.86 42.75
CA TYR A 1054 10.29 -7.15 43.91
C TYR A 1054 10.32 -5.63 43.72
N GLY A 1055 9.82 -4.90 44.72
CA GLY A 1055 9.72 -3.44 44.74
C GLY A 1055 8.49 -2.89 44.01
N GLU A 1056 7.71 -3.72 43.33
CA GLU A 1056 6.52 -3.27 42.61
C GLU A 1056 5.35 -2.99 43.56
N GLN A 1057 4.70 -1.84 43.37
CA GLN A 1057 3.43 -1.49 43.99
C GLN A 1057 2.34 -1.48 42.92
N VAL A 1058 1.31 -2.27 43.13
CA VAL A 1058 0.24 -2.49 42.15
C VAL A 1058 -1.09 -2.09 42.77
N TRP A 1059 -1.86 -1.28 42.05
CA TRP A 1059 -3.19 -0.83 42.45
C TRP A 1059 -4.24 -1.51 41.58
N ILE A 1060 -5.00 -2.42 42.18
CA ILE A 1060 -6.04 -3.19 41.51
C ILE A 1060 -7.41 -2.66 41.89
N THR A 1061 -8.24 -2.39 40.89
CA THR A 1061 -9.64 -2.02 41.09
C THR A 1061 -10.54 -3.25 40.96
N ILE A 1062 -11.42 -3.43 41.92
CA ILE A 1062 -12.43 -4.49 41.97
C ILE A 1062 -13.78 -3.83 42.26
N GLY A 1063 -14.82 -4.23 41.54
CA GLY A 1063 -16.20 -3.84 41.77
C GLY A 1063 -16.99 -4.92 42.50
N HIS A 1064 -18.04 -4.52 43.23
CA HIS A 1064 -19.07 -5.40 43.75
C HIS A 1064 -20.44 -4.84 43.40
N SER A 1065 -21.38 -5.68 43.00
CA SER A 1065 -22.78 -5.29 42.77
C SER A 1065 -23.69 -6.01 43.75
N GLU A 1066 -24.72 -5.38 44.31
CA GLU A 1066 -25.65 -6.10 45.21
C GLU A 1066 -26.44 -7.20 44.47
N HIS A 1067 -26.71 -6.99 43.18
CA HIS A 1067 -27.42 -7.92 42.30
C HIS A 1067 -26.95 -7.75 40.85
N VAL A 1068 -27.23 -8.72 39.99
CA VAL A 1068 -26.97 -8.61 38.54
C VAL A 1068 -27.64 -7.34 37.99
N PHE A 1069 -26.93 -6.57 37.17
CA PHE A 1069 -27.41 -5.29 36.61
C PHE A 1069 -27.54 -4.13 37.62
N GLY A 1070 -27.10 -4.33 38.86
CA GLY A 1070 -27.07 -3.30 39.90
C GLY A 1070 -25.95 -2.27 39.72
N GLN A 1071 -25.93 -1.31 40.64
CA GLN A 1071 -24.84 -0.35 40.77
C GLN A 1071 -23.60 -1.04 41.38
N ILE A 1072 -22.42 -0.64 40.90
CA ILE A 1072 -21.13 -1.16 41.33
C ILE A 1072 -20.51 -0.24 42.38
N ASP A 1073 -20.17 -0.84 43.52
CA ASP A 1073 -19.29 -0.29 44.53
C ASP A 1073 -17.83 -0.63 44.20
N PHE A 1074 -16.96 0.37 44.22
CA PHE A 1074 -15.56 0.24 43.81
C PHE A 1074 -14.62 0.14 44.99
N TYR A 1075 -13.72 -0.84 44.93
CA TYR A 1075 -12.63 -1.07 45.87
C TYR A 1075 -11.31 -0.97 45.14
N THR A 1076 -10.38 -0.18 45.66
CA THR A 1076 -9.01 -0.12 45.15
C THR A 1076 -8.07 -0.73 46.18
N ILE A 1077 -7.37 -1.79 45.77
CA ILE A 1077 -6.50 -2.58 46.62
C ILE A 1077 -5.05 -2.36 46.19
N GLN A 1078 -4.18 -2.11 47.15
CA GLN A 1078 -2.74 -2.04 46.93
C GLN A 1078 -2.09 -3.39 47.27
N CYS A 1079 -1.36 -3.96 46.32
CA CYS A 1079 -0.46 -5.10 46.54
C CYS A 1079 0.99 -4.63 46.46
N SER A 1080 1.82 -4.98 47.44
CA SER A 1080 3.21 -4.53 47.55
C SER A 1080 4.19 -5.70 47.57
N PHE A 1081 4.89 -5.93 46.46
CA PHE A 1081 5.77 -7.09 46.27
C PHE A 1081 7.13 -6.87 46.92
N LEU A 1082 7.27 -7.29 48.18
CA LEU A 1082 8.48 -7.10 49.00
C LEU A 1082 9.36 -8.38 49.10
N SER A 1083 8.94 -9.49 48.50
CA SER A 1083 9.75 -10.73 48.47
C SER A 1083 10.93 -10.59 47.51
N ILE A 1084 12.12 -11.06 47.93
CA ILE A 1084 13.37 -11.01 47.13
C ILE A 1084 13.33 -12.00 45.95
N GLU A 1085 12.31 -12.86 45.86
CA GLU A 1085 12.10 -13.72 44.69
C GLU A 1085 11.89 -12.90 43.41
N SER A 1086 12.43 -13.40 42.29
CA SER A 1086 12.39 -12.68 41.00
C SER A 1086 10.98 -12.44 40.48
N ILE A 1087 10.03 -13.32 40.83
CA ILE A 1087 8.60 -13.20 40.55
C ILE A 1087 7.88 -13.67 41.81
N SER A 1088 6.90 -12.90 42.26
CA SER A 1088 6.07 -13.28 43.40
C SER A 1088 4.60 -13.15 43.04
N THR A 1089 3.78 -14.00 43.65
CA THR A 1089 2.32 -14.00 43.46
C THR A 1089 1.68 -13.70 44.81
N MET A 1090 0.72 -12.79 44.81
CA MET A 1090 -0.16 -12.49 45.94
C MET A 1090 -1.57 -12.94 45.62
N ILE A 1091 -2.37 -13.20 46.64
CA ILE A 1091 -3.81 -13.47 46.50
C ILE A 1091 -4.57 -12.25 47.00
N ILE A 1092 -5.41 -11.68 46.14
CA ILE A 1092 -6.50 -10.82 46.58
C ILE A 1092 -7.69 -11.71 46.94
N THR A 1093 -8.22 -11.56 48.16
CA THR A 1093 -9.48 -12.18 48.58
C THR A 1093 -10.48 -11.09 48.92
N CYS A 1094 -11.64 -11.13 48.28
CA CYS A 1094 -12.78 -10.26 48.56
C CYS A 1094 -13.95 -11.09 49.10
N ASN A 1095 -14.61 -10.55 50.11
CA ASN A 1095 -15.91 -11.03 50.56
C ASN A 1095 -16.75 -9.86 51.11
N THR A 1096 -18.05 -10.07 51.24
CA THR A 1096 -19.01 -9.04 51.63
C THR A 1096 -18.86 -8.57 53.09
N GLU A 1097 -18.20 -9.35 53.95
CA GLU A 1097 -18.06 -9.06 55.38
C GLU A 1097 -16.80 -8.22 55.69
N THR A 1098 -15.67 -8.55 55.06
CA THR A 1098 -14.34 -7.98 55.36
C THR A 1098 -13.80 -7.09 54.24
N GLY A 1099 -14.52 -6.96 53.12
CA GLY A 1099 -14.03 -6.30 51.92
C GLY A 1099 -12.91 -7.07 51.23
N CYS A 1100 -12.12 -6.36 50.42
CA CYS A 1100 -10.97 -6.94 49.69
C CYS A 1100 -9.65 -6.73 50.41
N GLN A 1101 -8.84 -7.78 50.52
CA GLN A 1101 -7.50 -7.75 51.11
C GLN A 1101 -6.48 -8.45 50.19
N CYS A 1102 -5.27 -7.90 50.11
CA CYS A 1102 -4.16 -8.51 49.36
C CYS A 1102 -3.20 -9.19 50.35
N ASN A 1103 -3.06 -10.51 50.24
CA ASN A 1103 -2.26 -11.33 51.12
C ASN A 1103 -1.15 -12.05 50.32
N ASN A 1104 0.00 -12.26 50.95
CA ASN A 1104 1.04 -13.11 50.38
C ASN A 1104 0.57 -14.57 50.33
N ILE A 1105 0.94 -15.28 49.26
CA ILE A 1105 0.79 -16.74 49.15
C ILE A 1105 1.79 -17.44 50.06
#